data_AF-A0AA96LQQ4-F1
#
_entry.id   AF-A0AA96LQQ4-F1
#
_cell.length_a   1.000
_cell.length_b   1.000
_cell.length_c   1.000
_cell.angle_alpha   90.00
_cell.angle_beta   90.00
_cell.angle_gamma   90.00
#
_symmetry.space_group_name_H-M   'P 1'
#
loop_
_entity.id
_entity.type
_entity.pdbx_description
1 polymer ?
#
loop_
_entity_poly.entity_id
_entity_poly.type
_entity_poly.pdbx_seq_one_letter_code
_entity_poly.pdbx_strand_id
1 'polypeptide(L)'
;MQPPKIDPREISDLIAQMRELAPYYTPEWRFTPDNPDPGSALFLMFADMFHDNIKRLNRVPTKNLIAFLNMFDVTLLPARPASSYLTFVLNEGTKESVFISAGTQVAAAMEETILYETARSVLLTPALLTSVYVTSRKQDIIVRIADDFVEASRQGLPAPKQLFALQEGNNIQAHALYVEHSALFTVTHPAQIEIEFRNSTRRFEEFAMSSQLSDPDLTEWLYGTQEGWKPFDHVEAKGNRVILQKLTREELVLKEVNGLEGHWIQCRLKPHSAERKTLAESRLSMDHISVKTDYIDTLDTGGIQPDQMFYNDVDADPSGFYPFGDQFALYGSFYIGSNEVFTKTDGDIKLSFGLQAIENRFGAELTDQVDWKMVMKKTKFEKPPVVHVTVGQVAWEYWNGTTWVRLDVGKEADKLFYYPLEQKVRKEIQFRCPADLQPTYVNGNENRWIRARILQIENAYVAQALYLSPWIDEVSLTYQFEDRLYQADRCLAFNNTVYEDRTKHSRGLAGGFEPFQPLEGAHPALCISFDTAPVKGPISLFISVKQQRFSEHDVPLLEWEYLRTGAVPGSAPEWAALKVIDETNGLTQSGTVQFVGPSDFAAASVFGQHGYWIRASNRDDLYDHVSGHVVIPMIQGLFMNTVHVLQQETITAEIPLVKGLEELEYQLSRQGIVSEEVWVDETDFVTEEEISEYEQSGVPLMDIRRDSEGNVMQVWVRWTAVRDFTESGSRDRHYVIDRTFGRIRVGDGVQGLHPPKGGLEQLKVTYQVTSGQIGNVPARHINGMQDSIAFVGEVYNPEPASGGCEAEKIESALERGPELLKHRNRAVSSKDYEWLAREAYPNIAKVTCIPNRNAYMQKEIGSMTLVILPKEGQQGSSTFPELKKQVERFILGRASSLVAFPERLQVIEPVYMEISVSATVAVEGMDAVVMTEIQAIEKLTRFLDPLTGNFDSKGWAIGQPIHPSVFYALLKSIRTISHVEKLYMTVFKIEDGVRVELDVNRLPSLPHGIIVSGKHKVVVNVL
;
A
#
# COMPACT_ATOMS: atom_id res chain seq x y z
N MET A 1 -13.97 46.65 -12.94
CA MET A 1 -13.64 48.11 -13.01
C MET A 1 -14.93 48.91 -12.90
N GLN A 2 -14.96 50.01 -12.13
CA GLN A 2 -16.13 50.89 -12.18
C GLN A 2 -16.08 51.68 -13.50
N PRO A 3 -17.16 51.67 -14.29
CA PRO A 3 -17.22 52.47 -15.52
C PRO A 3 -17.05 53.96 -15.15
N PRO A 4 -16.29 54.74 -15.94
CA PRO A 4 -16.12 56.16 -15.68
C PRO A 4 -17.47 56.87 -15.73
N LYS A 5 -17.77 57.71 -14.73
CA LYS A 5 -18.95 58.58 -14.78
C LYS A 5 -18.68 59.68 -15.82
N ILE A 6 -19.58 59.82 -16.80
CA ILE A 6 -19.54 60.90 -17.81
C ILE A 6 -19.91 62.23 -17.14
N ASP A 7 -20.92 62.21 -16.26
CA ASP A 7 -21.36 63.36 -15.48
C ASP A 7 -21.38 62.97 -13.99
N PRO A 8 -20.46 63.51 -13.16
CA PRO A 8 -20.36 63.14 -11.75
C PRO A 8 -21.38 63.84 -10.85
N ARG A 9 -22.18 64.79 -11.37
CA ARG A 9 -23.08 65.63 -10.56
C ARG A 9 -24.22 64.82 -9.94
N GLU A 10 -24.37 64.95 -8.63
CA GLU A 10 -25.50 64.46 -7.85
C GLU A 10 -26.54 65.59 -7.65
N ILE A 11 -27.72 65.28 -7.12
CA ILE A 11 -28.81 66.28 -6.91
C ILE A 11 -28.31 67.47 -6.08
N SER A 12 -27.48 67.23 -5.06
CA SER A 12 -26.89 68.29 -4.23
C SER A 12 -26.04 69.26 -5.04
N ASP A 13 -25.33 68.76 -6.05
CA ASP A 13 -24.45 69.58 -6.89
C ASP A 13 -25.27 70.44 -7.84
N LEU A 14 -26.38 69.92 -8.36
CA LEU A 14 -27.35 70.68 -9.17
C LEU A 14 -27.99 71.81 -8.34
N ILE A 15 -28.35 71.53 -7.09
CA ILE A 15 -28.91 72.53 -6.16
C ILE A 15 -27.87 73.58 -5.80
N ALA A 16 -26.63 73.18 -5.52
CA ALA A 16 -25.53 74.11 -5.25
C ALA A 16 -25.25 75.01 -6.46
N GLN A 17 -25.22 74.44 -7.66
CA GLN A 17 -25.04 75.17 -8.91
C GLN A 17 -26.18 76.18 -9.15
N MET A 18 -27.44 75.79 -8.92
CA MET A 18 -28.57 76.73 -9.05
C MET A 18 -28.52 77.85 -8.00
N ARG A 19 -28.11 77.54 -6.77
CA ARG A 19 -27.92 78.55 -5.71
C ARG A 19 -26.86 79.59 -6.11
N GLU A 20 -25.82 79.17 -6.82
CA GLU A 20 -24.78 80.06 -7.34
C GLU A 20 -25.27 80.88 -8.55
N LEU A 21 -26.05 80.29 -9.45
CA LEU A 21 -26.51 80.94 -10.68
C LEU A 21 -27.70 81.89 -10.47
N ALA A 22 -28.63 81.56 -9.57
CA ALA A 22 -29.88 82.30 -9.39
C ALA A 22 -29.69 83.82 -9.18
N PRO A 23 -28.72 84.31 -8.37
CA PRO A 23 -28.49 85.75 -8.19
C PRO A 23 -28.06 86.50 -9.46
N TYR A 24 -27.46 85.82 -10.44
CA TYR A 24 -26.96 86.44 -11.67
C TYR A 24 -28.01 86.52 -12.78
N TYR A 25 -28.89 85.52 -12.87
CA TYR A 25 -29.89 85.41 -13.93
C TYR A 25 -31.27 85.91 -13.52
N THR A 26 -31.62 85.77 -12.24
CA THR A 26 -32.93 86.14 -11.69
C THR A 26 -32.76 86.75 -10.29
N PRO A 27 -32.21 87.96 -10.17
CA PRO A 27 -31.91 88.59 -8.88
C PRO A 27 -33.14 88.76 -7.96
N GLU A 28 -34.33 88.85 -8.54
CA GLU A 28 -35.61 88.94 -7.84
C GLU A 28 -36.07 87.61 -7.22
N TRP A 29 -35.54 86.47 -7.66
CA TRP A 29 -35.91 85.16 -7.15
C TRP A 29 -34.97 84.72 -6.02
N ARG A 30 -35.54 84.47 -4.84
CA ARG A 30 -34.80 83.95 -3.68
C ARG A 30 -34.93 82.43 -3.64
N PHE A 31 -33.97 81.73 -4.24
CA PHE A 31 -33.93 80.28 -4.24
C PHE A 31 -33.72 79.73 -2.81
N THR A 32 -34.77 79.11 -2.23
CA THR A 32 -34.77 78.57 -0.86
C THR A 32 -35.13 77.08 -0.84
N PRO A 33 -34.14 76.17 -0.99
CA PRO A 33 -34.39 74.71 -1.03
C PRO A 33 -35.05 74.14 0.22
N ASP A 34 -34.72 74.69 1.40
CA ASP A 34 -35.20 74.20 2.70
C ASP A 34 -36.65 74.65 3.02
N ASN A 35 -37.14 75.67 2.31
CA ASN A 35 -38.52 76.14 2.38
C ASN A 35 -38.94 76.64 0.97
N PRO A 36 -39.30 75.71 0.07
CA PRO A 36 -39.38 76.00 -1.35
C PRO A 36 -40.61 76.83 -1.71
N ASP A 37 -40.38 77.98 -2.35
CA ASP A 37 -41.39 78.68 -3.14
C ASP A 37 -41.75 77.89 -4.43
N PRO A 38 -42.81 78.26 -5.18
CA PRO A 38 -43.19 77.53 -6.39
C PRO A 38 -42.09 77.39 -7.45
N GLY A 39 -41.23 78.40 -7.62
CA GLY A 39 -40.06 78.33 -8.50
C GLY A 39 -38.99 77.39 -7.95
N SER A 40 -38.72 77.42 -6.65
CA SER A 40 -37.80 76.50 -5.98
C SER A 40 -38.28 75.05 -6.08
N ALA A 41 -39.58 74.81 -5.91
CA ALA A 41 -40.20 73.50 -6.07
C ALA A 41 -40.10 72.97 -7.52
N LEU A 42 -40.35 73.83 -8.52
CA LEU A 42 -40.18 73.49 -9.94
C LEU A 42 -38.73 73.11 -10.26
N PHE A 43 -37.76 73.85 -9.73
CA PHE A 43 -36.35 73.50 -9.92
C PHE A 43 -35.98 72.18 -9.24
N LEU A 44 -36.46 71.92 -8.02
CA LEU A 44 -36.19 70.64 -7.34
C LEU A 44 -36.77 69.45 -8.13
N MET A 45 -37.97 69.59 -8.70
CA MET A 45 -38.53 68.59 -9.63
C MET A 45 -37.67 68.44 -10.88
N PHE A 46 -37.23 69.54 -11.48
CA PHE A 46 -36.32 69.51 -12.61
C PHE A 46 -34.99 68.82 -12.26
N ALA A 47 -34.40 69.11 -11.11
CA ALA A 47 -33.14 68.53 -10.66
C ALA A 47 -33.27 67.02 -10.50
N ASP A 48 -34.40 66.53 -9.98
CA ASP A 48 -34.70 65.10 -9.88
C ASP A 48 -34.84 64.45 -11.27
N MET A 49 -35.67 65.04 -12.16
CA MET A 49 -35.83 64.57 -13.54
C MET A 49 -34.51 64.59 -14.34
N PHE A 50 -33.70 65.63 -14.16
CA PHE A 50 -32.43 65.79 -14.83
C PHE A 50 -31.37 64.82 -14.27
N HIS A 51 -31.40 64.57 -12.96
CA HIS A 51 -30.54 63.57 -12.34
C HIS A 51 -30.84 62.15 -12.85
N ASP A 52 -32.09 61.82 -13.17
CA ASP A 52 -32.40 60.56 -13.86
C ASP A 52 -31.81 60.48 -15.29
N ASN A 53 -31.73 61.60 -16.01
CA ASN A 53 -30.98 61.65 -17.28
C ASN A 53 -29.47 61.46 -17.06
N ILE A 54 -28.90 62.06 -16.01
CA ILE A 54 -27.49 61.84 -15.61
C ILE A 54 -27.24 60.36 -15.32
N LYS A 55 -28.13 59.69 -14.55
CA LYS A 55 -28.03 58.24 -14.28
C LYS A 55 -28.04 57.43 -15.57
N ARG A 56 -28.90 57.77 -16.54
CA ARG A 56 -28.96 57.09 -17.84
C ARG A 56 -27.69 57.34 -18.67
N LEU A 57 -27.19 58.57 -18.71
CA LEU A 57 -25.97 58.93 -19.42
C LEU A 57 -24.76 58.16 -18.85
N ASN A 58 -24.67 58.05 -17.52
CA ASN A 58 -23.62 57.29 -16.84
C ASN A 58 -23.68 55.77 -17.08
N ARG A 59 -24.75 55.23 -17.67
CA ARG A 59 -24.81 53.82 -18.13
C ARG A 59 -24.25 53.60 -19.53
N VAL A 60 -24.05 54.67 -20.32
CA VAL A 60 -23.53 54.58 -21.70
C VAL A 60 -22.15 53.92 -21.78
N PRO A 61 -21.16 54.23 -20.91
CA PRO A 61 -19.86 53.56 -20.94
C PRO A 61 -19.96 52.05 -20.76
N THR A 62 -20.83 51.57 -19.85
CA THR A 62 -21.06 50.13 -19.65
C THR A 62 -21.68 49.50 -20.89
N LYS A 63 -22.68 50.15 -21.51
CA LYS A 63 -23.29 49.67 -22.75
C LYS A 63 -22.26 49.57 -23.88
N ASN A 64 -21.40 50.59 -24.03
CA ASN A 64 -20.33 50.59 -25.03
C ASN A 64 -19.29 49.51 -24.76
N LEU A 65 -18.93 49.27 -23.49
CA LEU A 65 -18.04 48.18 -23.12
C LEU A 65 -18.63 46.82 -23.50
N ILE A 66 -19.91 46.57 -23.18
CA ILE A 66 -20.59 45.31 -23.56
C ILE A 66 -20.61 45.16 -25.08
N ALA A 67 -20.98 46.21 -25.82
CA ALA A 67 -20.98 46.17 -27.29
C ALA A 67 -19.59 45.89 -27.87
N PHE A 68 -18.54 46.48 -27.28
CA PHE A 68 -17.16 46.22 -27.66
C PHE A 68 -16.77 44.77 -27.38
N LEU A 69 -17.06 44.24 -26.19
CA LEU A 69 -16.77 42.85 -25.84
C LEU A 69 -17.53 41.84 -26.72
N ASN A 70 -18.78 42.15 -27.06
CA ASN A 70 -19.56 41.34 -28.00
C ASN A 70 -18.93 41.32 -29.40
N MET A 71 -18.31 42.43 -29.85
CA MET A 71 -17.59 42.49 -31.13
C MET A 71 -16.33 41.59 -31.14
N PHE A 72 -15.80 41.22 -29.97
CA PHE A 72 -14.66 40.31 -29.83
C PHE A 72 -15.08 38.91 -29.36
N ASP A 73 -16.36 38.54 -29.53
CA ASP A 73 -16.90 37.23 -29.18
C ASP A 73 -16.68 36.82 -27.71
N VAL A 74 -16.68 37.79 -26.79
CA VAL A 74 -16.60 37.46 -25.37
C VAL A 74 -17.97 36.96 -24.89
N THR A 75 -18.17 35.65 -24.97
CA THR A 75 -19.36 34.96 -24.45
C THR A 75 -19.15 34.54 -22.98
N LEU A 76 -20.25 34.34 -22.25
CA LEU A 76 -20.18 33.71 -20.92
C LEU A 76 -19.62 32.29 -21.04
N LEU A 77 -18.76 31.88 -20.10
CA LEU A 77 -18.37 30.47 -20.01
C LEU A 77 -19.59 29.65 -19.58
N PRO A 78 -19.90 28.53 -20.26
CA PRO A 78 -21.04 27.68 -19.91
C PRO A 78 -20.82 26.98 -18.56
N ALA A 79 -21.91 26.46 -18.00
CA ALA A 79 -21.84 25.54 -16.87
C ALA A 79 -21.03 24.29 -17.24
N ARG A 80 -20.40 23.66 -16.26
CA ARG A 80 -19.60 22.45 -16.46
C ARG A 80 -20.09 21.29 -15.62
N PRO A 81 -20.02 20.06 -16.16
CA PRO A 81 -20.35 18.86 -15.42
C PRO A 81 -19.30 18.55 -14.36
N ALA A 82 -19.78 18.04 -13.22
CA ALA A 82 -18.92 17.34 -12.30
C ALA A 82 -18.46 16.01 -12.93
N SER A 83 -17.31 15.53 -12.51
CA SER A 83 -16.70 14.26 -12.88
C SER A 83 -16.40 13.44 -11.64
N SER A 84 -16.47 12.13 -11.77
CA SER A 84 -16.08 11.20 -10.72
C SER A 84 -15.60 9.88 -11.32
N TYR A 85 -15.07 9.01 -10.46
CA TYR A 85 -14.85 7.62 -10.77
C TYR A 85 -15.98 6.81 -10.14
N LEU A 86 -16.44 5.79 -10.86
CA LEU A 86 -17.57 4.96 -10.46
C LEU A 86 -17.16 3.49 -10.54
N THR A 87 -17.25 2.79 -9.42
CA THR A 87 -16.92 1.37 -9.30
C THR A 87 -18.20 0.54 -9.38
N PHE A 88 -18.20 -0.47 -10.25
CA PHE A 88 -19.26 -1.47 -10.34
C PHE A 88 -18.85 -2.75 -9.61
N VAL A 89 -19.71 -3.22 -8.72
CA VAL A 89 -19.54 -4.49 -8.00
C VAL A 89 -20.42 -5.54 -8.65
N LEU A 90 -19.80 -6.64 -9.08
CA LEU A 90 -20.52 -7.80 -9.63
C LEU A 90 -21.15 -8.62 -8.51
N ASN A 91 -22.28 -9.26 -8.81
CA ASN A 91 -22.94 -10.18 -7.90
C ASN A 91 -22.04 -11.40 -7.61
N GLU A 92 -22.13 -11.91 -6.39
CA GLU A 92 -21.38 -13.09 -5.96
C GLU A 92 -21.66 -14.29 -6.88
N GLY A 93 -20.61 -14.99 -7.31
CA GLY A 93 -20.72 -16.14 -8.23
C GLY A 93 -20.77 -15.80 -9.73
N THR A 94 -20.72 -14.52 -10.12
CA THR A 94 -20.58 -14.12 -11.53
C THR A 94 -19.26 -14.62 -12.12
N LYS A 95 -19.32 -15.37 -13.23
CA LYS A 95 -18.13 -15.98 -13.88
C LYS A 95 -17.74 -15.32 -15.19
N GLU A 96 -18.68 -14.60 -15.81
CA GLU A 96 -18.46 -13.95 -17.10
C GLU A 96 -18.30 -12.44 -16.91
N SER A 97 -17.51 -11.83 -17.79
CA SER A 97 -17.33 -10.38 -17.79
C SER A 97 -18.60 -9.66 -18.27
N VAL A 98 -18.92 -8.52 -17.68
CA VAL A 98 -20.11 -7.72 -18.03
C VAL A 98 -19.66 -6.48 -18.79
N PHE A 99 -20.25 -6.20 -19.95
CA PHE A 99 -19.92 -5.02 -20.75
C PHE A 99 -20.83 -3.85 -20.41
N ILE A 100 -20.23 -2.71 -20.07
CA ILE A 100 -20.93 -1.44 -19.84
C ILE A 100 -20.62 -0.51 -21.01
N SER A 101 -21.66 0.01 -21.65
CA SER A 101 -21.52 0.95 -22.77
C SER A 101 -21.26 2.36 -22.25
N ALA A 102 -20.60 3.21 -23.05
CA ALA A 102 -20.58 4.63 -22.75
C ALA A 102 -22.01 5.21 -22.78
N GLY A 103 -22.30 6.17 -21.91
CA GLY A 103 -23.64 6.76 -21.77
C GLY A 103 -24.58 5.97 -20.84
N THR A 104 -24.14 4.86 -20.23
CA THR A 104 -24.93 4.19 -19.18
C THR A 104 -25.19 5.15 -18.01
N GLN A 105 -26.46 5.29 -17.63
CA GLN A 105 -26.93 6.23 -16.62
C GLN A 105 -26.96 5.63 -15.21
N VAL A 106 -26.43 6.40 -14.26
CA VAL A 106 -26.44 6.14 -12.82
C VAL A 106 -26.89 7.38 -12.08
N ALA A 107 -27.36 7.20 -10.85
CA ALA A 107 -28.03 8.22 -10.08
C ALA A 107 -27.35 8.43 -8.72
N ALA A 108 -27.27 9.70 -8.31
CA ALA A 108 -27.01 10.07 -6.93
C ALA A 108 -28.33 10.41 -6.22
N ALA A 109 -28.61 9.70 -5.13
CA ALA A 109 -29.80 9.93 -4.32
C ALA A 109 -29.55 11.11 -3.36
N MET A 110 -30.00 12.30 -3.76
CA MET A 110 -30.10 13.49 -2.88
C MET A 110 -31.57 13.91 -2.73
N GLU A 111 -31.85 15.16 -2.34
CA GLU A 111 -33.24 15.69 -2.31
C GLU A 111 -33.91 15.60 -3.70
N GLU A 112 -33.13 15.83 -4.75
CA GLU A 112 -33.48 15.54 -6.15
C GLU A 112 -32.50 14.51 -6.71
N THR A 113 -32.97 13.68 -7.66
CA THR A 113 -32.12 12.66 -8.30
C THR A 113 -31.22 13.32 -9.33
N ILE A 114 -29.91 13.18 -9.15
CA ILE A 114 -28.90 13.74 -10.08
C ILE A 114 -28.34 12.60 -10.92
N LEU A 115 -28.45 12.73 -12.24
CA LEU A 115 -27.97 11.73 -13.19
C LEU A 115 -26.50 11.97 -13.56
N TYR A 116 -25.78 10.85 -13.72
CA TYR A 116 -24.43 10.75 -14.24
C TYR A 116 -24.39 9.72 -15.35
N GLU A 117 -23.49 9.91 -16.30
CA GLU A 117 -23.28 9.01 -17.43
C GLU A 117 -21.83 8.54 -17.48
N THR A 118 -21.64 7.27 -17.85
CA THR A 118 -20.31 6.72 -18.11
C THR A 118 -19.66 7.39 -19.32
N ALA A 119 -18.45 7.92 -19.15
CA ALA A 119 -17.76 8.65 -20.21
C ALA A 119 -17.15 7.75 -21.29
N ARG A 120 -16.94 6.47 -20.97
CA ARG A 120 -16.37 5.45 -21.85
C ARG A 120 -16.96 4.09 -21.51
N SER A 121 -16.89 3.15 -22.46
CA SER A 121 -17.24 1.76 -22.20
C SER A 121 -16.17 1.07 -21.34
N VAL A 122 -16.60 0.09 -20.54
CA VAL A 122 -15.71 -0.70 -19.68
C VAL A 122 -16.19 -2.15 -19.64
N LEU A 123 -15.25 -3.09 -19.53
CA LEU A 123 -15.56 -4.50 -19.32
C LEU A 123 -15.29 -4.83 -17.84
N LEU A 124 -16.36 -5.15 -17.10
CA LEU A 124 -16.28 -5.54 -15.70
C LEU A 124 -15.75 -6.98 -15.61
N THR A 125 -14.63 -7.18 -14.94
CA THR A 125 -14.03 -8.51 -14.73
C THR A 125 -14.52 -9.12 -13.41
N PRO A 126 -14.76 -10.44 -13.36
CA PRO A 126 -15.01 -11.15 -12.10
C PRO A 126 -13.74 -11.35 -11.25
N ALA A 127 -12.56 -10.98 -11.77
CA ALA A 127 -11.29 -11.08 -11.04
C ALA A 127 -11.29 -10.19 -9.79
N LEU A 128 -11.07 -10.81 -8.63
CA LEU A 128 -11.00 -10.15 -7.33
C LEU A 128 -9.55 -10.01 -6.89
N LEU A 129 -9.25 -8.84 -6.34
CA LEU A 129 -7.97 -8.57 -5.69
C LEU A 129 -7.81 -9.49 -4.46
N THR A 130 -6.75 -10.31 -4.42
CA THR A 130 -6.49 -11.25 -3.32
C THR A 130 -5.42 -10.77 -2.36
N SER A 131 -4.30 -10.26 -2.88
CA SER A 131 -3.22 -9.73 -2.04
C SER A 131 -2.30 -8.78 -2.81
N VAL A 132 -1.60 -7.94 -2.05
CA VAL A 132 -0.70 -6.91 -2.57
C VAL A 132 0.64 -7.00 -1.84
N TYR A 133 1.72 -6.96 -2.59
CA TYR A 133 3.08 -7.00 -2.09
C TYR A 133 3.90 -5.88 -2.68
N VAL A 134 4.88 -5.41 -1.93
CA VAL A 134 5.92 -4.53 -2.45
C VAL A 134 7.26 -5.19 -2.25
N THR A 135 8.09 -5.15 -3.28
CA THR A 135 9.35 -5.86 -3.34
C THR A 135 10.49 -4.88 -3.59
N SER A 136 11.66 -5.18 -3.03
CA SER A 136 12.93 -4.56 -3.42
C SER A 136 14.00 -5.63 -3.40
N ARG A 137 14.63 -5.87 -4.55
CA ARG A 137 15.77 -6.78 -4.63
C ARG A 137 17.01 -6.19 -3.98
N LYS A 138 17.25 -4.89 -4.15
CA LYS A 138 18.43 -4.20 -3.62
C LYS A 138 18.47 -4.24 -2.10
N GLN A 139 17.31 -4.11 -1.46
CA GLN A 139 17.19 -4.19 0.00
C GLN A 139 16.88 -5.62 0.49
N ASP A 140 16.63 -6.57 -0.43
CA ASP A 140 16.19 -7.93 -0.15
C ASP A 140 14.97 -7.96 0.80
N ILE A 141 13.90 -7.29 0.37
CA ILE A 141 12.67 -7.10 1.15
C ILE A 141 11.46 -7.50 0.33
N ILE A 142 10.53 -8.21 0.98
CA ILE A 142 9.18 -8.49 0.50
C ILE A 142 8.23 -8.00 1.59
N VAL A 143 7.57 -6.87 1.36
CA VAL A 143 6.53 -6.36 2.26
C VAL A 143 5.18 -6.88 1.78
N ARG A 144 4.51 -7.65 2.62
CA ARG A 144 3.07 -7.94 2.42
C ARG A 144 2.26 -6.78 2.95
N ILE A 145 1.42 -6.19 2.11
CA ILE A 145 0.45 -5.19 2.54
C ILE A 145 -0.65 -5.91 3.32
N ALA A 146 -1.07 -5.30 4.44
CA ALA A 146 -2.03 -5.91 5.35
C ALA A 146 -3.38 -6.18 4.68
N ASP A 147 -4.03 -7.27 5.10
CA ASP A 147 -5.27 -7.75 4.47
C ASP A 147 -6.44 -6.77 4.64
N ASP A 148 -6.40 -5.92 5.68
CA ASP A 148 -7.36 -4.85 5.93
C ASP A 148 -7.42 -3.83 4.77
N PHE A 149 -6.29 -3.50 4.16
CA PHE A 149 -6.21 -2.64 2.97
C PHE A 149 -6.90 -3.27 1.76
N VAL A 150 -6.70 -4.57 1.55
CA VAL A 150 -7.31 -5.32 0.43
C VAL A 150 -8.81 -5.49 0.65
N GLU A 151 -9.24 -5.79 1.87
CA GLU A 151 -10.65 -5.84 2.25
C GLU A 151 -11.35 -4.49 2.10
N ALA A 152 -10.74 -3.41 2.61
CA ALA A 152 -11.27 -2.06 2.46
C ALA A 152 -11.39 -1.67 0.97
N SER A 153 -10.36 -1.96 0.16
CA SER A 153 -10.38 -1.72 -1.28
C SER A 153 -11.52 -2.47 -1.98
N ARG A 154 -11.77 -3.74 -1.63
CA ARG A 154 -12.90 -4.52 -2.17
C ARG A 154 -14.26 -3.95 -1.75
N GLN A 155 -14.36 -3.38 -0.55
CA GLN A 155 -15.60 -2.79 0.00
C GLN A 155 -15.82 -1.34 -0.42
N GLY A 156 -14.92 -0.75 -1.22
CA GLY A 156 -15.04 0.65 -1.61
C GLY A 156 -14.71 1.65 -0.51
N LEU A 157 -13.89 1.25 0.46
CA LEU A 157 -13.53 2.05 1.62
C LEU A 157 -12.06 2.51 1.52
N PRO A 158 -11.75 3.78 1.88
CA PRO A 158 -10.38 4.25 1.89
C PRO A 158 -9.61 3.71 3.10
N ALA A 159 -8.44 3.13 2.85
CA ALA A 159 -7.46 2.70 3.85
C ALA A 159 -6.08 3.26 3.46
N PRO A 160 -5.67 4.44 3.96
CA PRO A 160 -4.43 5.08 3.55
C PRO A 160 -3.21 4.24 3.92
N LYS A 161 -2.39 3.88 2.92
CA LYS A 161 -1.17 3.08 3.08
C LYS A 161 -0.05 3.60 2.18
N GLN A 162 1.16 3.71 2.72
CA GLN A 162 2.36 3.95 1.92
C GLN A 162 2.88 2.60 1.40
N LEU A 163 2.85 2.39 0.08
CA LEU A 163 3.18 1.09 -0.50
C LEU A 163 4.69 0.81 -0.48
N PHE A 164 5.53 1.78 -0.84
CA PHE A 164 6.99 1.61 -0.90
C PHE A 164 7.74 1.95 0.39
N ALA A 165 7.04 2.02 1.53
CA ALA A 165 7.66 2.20 2.84
C ALA A 165 8.30 0.88 3.33
N LEU A 166 9.36 0.45 2.64
CA LEU A 166 9.98 -0.88 2.78
C LEU A 166 10.46 -1.20 4.21
N GLN A 167 10.85 -0.18 4.98
CA GLN A 167 11.41 -0.32 6.33
C GLN A 167 10.35 -0.40 7.45
N GLU A 168 9.13 0.08 7.19
CA GLU A 168 8.04 0.09 8.18
C GLU A 168 7.03 -1.06 7.98
N GLY A 169 7.17 -1.78 6.87
CA GLY A 169 6.27 -2.86 6.49
C GLY A 169 6.54 -4.18 7.21
N ASN A 170 5.57 -5.10 7.14
CA ASN A 170 5.77 -6.49 7.54
C ASN A 170 6.64 -7.20 6.51
N ASN A 171 7.97 -7.15 6.70
CA ASN A 171 8.91 -7.84 5.84
C ASN A 171 8.81 -9.36 6.08
N ILE A 172 8.32 -10.08 5.08
CA ILE A 172 8.21 -11.53 5.09
C ILE A 172 9.37 -12.21 4.36
N GLN A 173 10.34 -11.44 3.84
CA GLN A 173 11.49 -12.00 3.16
C GLN A 173 12.34 -12.82 4.12
N ALA A 174 12.68 -14.03 3.69
CA ALA A 174 13.52 -14.93 4.45
C ALA A 174 14.22 -15.92 3.52
N HIS A 175 15.45 -16.22 3.90
CA HIS A 175 16.32 -17.20 3.24
C HIS A 175 16.81 -18.18 4.29
N ALA A 176 16.48 -19.46 4.14
CA ALA A 176 16.91 -20.50 5.07
C ALA A 176 17.19 -21.83 4.37
N LEU A 177 18.24 -22.51 4.81
CA LEU A 177 18.58 -23.87 4.47
C LEU A 177 18.24 -24.77 5.67
N TYR A 178 17.44 -25.81 5.43
CA TYR A 178 17.07 -26.79 6.45
C TYR A 178 17.74 -28.12 6.13
N VAL A 179 18.38 -28.71 7.14
CA VAL A 179 19.01 -30.02 7.09
C VAL A 179 18.39 -30.90 8.15
N GLU A 180 17.95 -32.09 7.76
CA GLU A 180 17.31 -33.06 8.63
C GLU A 180 18.16 -34.32 8.73
N HIS A 181 18.26 -34.87 9.94
CA HIS A 181 18.80 -36.20 10.14
C HIS A 181 18.16 -36.84 11.37
N SER A 182 17.44 -37.93 11.14
CA SER A 182 16.66 -38.65 12.16
C SER A 182 17.53 -39.18 13.29
N ALA A 183 18.69 -39.76 12.98
CA ALA A 183 19.58 -40.34 13.99
C ALA A 183 20.61 -39.37 14.61
N LEU A 184 21.34 -38.62 13.77
CA LEU A 184 22.44 -37.78 14.22
C LEU A 184 21.98 -36.55 14.99
N PHE A 185 20.77 -36.04 14.73
CA PHE A 185 20.22 -34.86 15.41
C PHE A 185 19.30 -35.18 16.61
N THR A 186 19.09 -36.46 16.96
CA THR A 186 18.55 -36.84 18.28
C THR A 186 19.60 -36.55 19.36
N VAL A 187 19.59 -35.35 19.92
CA VAL A 187 20.62 -34.85 20.85
C VAL A 187 19.96 -34.10 21.99
N THR A 188 20.28 -34.49 23.23
CA THR A 188 19.83 -33.81 24.45
C THR A 188 21.00 -33.20 25.20
N HIS A 189 22.14 -33.88 25.21
CA HIS A 189 23.35 -33.44 25.91
C HIS A 189 24.19 -32.48 25.04
N PRO A 190 25.27 -31.90 25.61
CA PRO A 190 26.21 -31.12 24.82
C PRO A 190 26.84 -31.97 23.71
N ALA A 191 26.86 -31.42 22.49
CA ALA A 191 27.34 -32.11 21.32
C ALA A 191 27.95 -31.13 20.31
N GLN A 192 28.88 -31.63 19.51
CA GLN A 192 29.43 -30.97 18.35
C GLN A 192 28.86 -31.60 17.08
N ILE A 193 28.18 -30.80 16.27
CA ILE A 193 27.62 -31.21 14.99
C ILE A 193 28.50 -30.59 13.90
N GLU A 194 29.06 -31.42 13.02
CA GLU A 194 29.83 -30.94 11.87
C GLU A 194 29.01 -31.17 10.59
N ILE A 195 28.88 -30.12 9.78
CA ILE A 195 28.20 -30.15 8.48
C ILE A 195 29.23 -29.84 7.39
N GLU A 196 29.50 -30.82 6.54
CA GLU A 196 30.36 -30.69 5.38
C GLU A 196 29.55 -30.24 4.16
N PHE A 197 30.00 -29.15 3.52
CA PHE A 197 29.46 -28.66 2.27
C PHE A 197 30.47 -28.90 1.14
N ARG A 198 30.04 -29.52 0.05
CA ARG A 198 30.90 -29.73 -1.13
C ARG A 198 30.25 -29.20 -2.40
N ASN A 199 31.11 -28.87 -3.35
CA ASN A 199 30.72 -28.54 -4.71
C ASN A 199 31.64 -29.28 -5.69
N SER A 200 31.12 -30.33 -6.32
CA SER A 200 31.89 -31.18 -7.23
C SER A 200 32.48 -30.42 -8.42
N THR A 201 31.83 -29.33 -8.85
CA THR A 201 32.25 -28.49 -9.98
C THR A 201 33.17 -27.34 -9.58
N ARG A 202 32.99 -26.77 -8.39
CA ARG A 202 33.70 -25.58 -7.89
C ARG A 202 34.36 -25.83 -6.53
N ARG A 203 35.19 -26.86 -6.44
CA ARG A 203 35.87 -27.25 -5.18
C ARG A 203 36.69 -26.14 -4.52
N PHE A 204 37.21 -25.19 -5.30
CA PHE A 204 37.97 -24.05 -4.78
C PHE A 204 37.11 -23.05 -3.99
N GLU A 205 35.77 -23.09 -4.14
CA GLU A 205 34.83 -22.24 -3.40
C GLU A 205 34.41 -22.86 -2.06
N GLU A 206 34.71 -24.13 -1.79
CA GLU A 206 34.24 -24.85 -0.60
C GLU A 206 34.69 -24.22 0.72
N PHE A 207 35.93 -23.71 0.78
CA PHE A 207 36.44 -23.01 1.97
C PHE A 207 35.81 -21.64 2.16
N ALA A 208 35.56 -20.90 1.07
CA ALA A 208 34.90 -19.61 1.14
C ALA A 208 33.43 -19.79 1.57
N MET A 209 32.77 -20.83 1.04
CA MET A 209 31.39 -21.20 1.38
C MET A 209 31.23 -21.50 2.87
N SER A 210 32.05 -22.37 3.45
CA SER A 210 31.97 -22.68 4.89
C SER A 210 32.24 -21.44 5.73
N SER A 211 33.24 -20.62 5.36
CA SER A 211 33.55 -19.36 6.04
C SER A 211 32.38 -18.37 6.03
N GLN A 212 31.67 -18.25 4.90
CA GLN A 212 30.50 -17.38 4.77
C GLN A 212 29.29 -17.93 5.55
N LEU A 213 29.10 -19.27 5.54
CA LEU A 213 28.04 -19.94 6.27
C LEU A 213 28.28 -19.97 7.80
N SER A 214 29.50 -19.73 8.27
CA SER A 214 29.81 -19.60 9.70
C SER A 214 29.88 -18.15 10.17
N ASP A 215 29.77 -17.17 9.27
CA ASP A 215 29.90 -15.75 9.61
C ASP A 215 28.66 -15.29 10.41
N PRO A 216 28.83 -14.84 11.67
CA PRO A 216 27.72 -14.43 12.53
C PRO A 216 27.02 -13.14 12.05
N ASP A 217 27.65 -12.35 11.17
CA ASP A 217 27.03 -11.16 10.57
C ASP A 217 26.15 -11.51 9.35
N LEU A 218 26.36 -12.68 8.73
CA LEU A 218 25.63 -13.13 7.53
C LEU A 218 24.56 -14.17 7.83
N THR A 219 24.85 -15.09 8.75
CA THR A 219 24.04 -16.28 9.00
C THR A 219 23.78 -16.52 10.47
N GLU A 220 22.74 -17.30 10.75
CA GLU A 220 22.39 -17.80 12.06
C GLU A 220 22.05 -19.28 11.96
N TRP A 221 22.74 -20.11 12.75
CA TRP A 221 22.45 -21.54 12.86
C TRP A 221 21.58 -21.81 14.06
N LEU A 222 20.45 -22.45 13.82
CA LEU A 222 19.37 -22.67 14.78
C LEU A 222 19.01 -24.16 14.84
N TYR A 223 18.60 -24.62 16.01
CA TYR A 223 18.04 -25.95 16.22
C TYR A 223 16.64 -25.87 16.85
N GLY A 224 15.81 -26.88 16.61
CA GLY A 224 14.44 -26.93 17.13
C GLY A 224 14.37 -27.29 18.61
N THR A 225 13.65 -26.49 19.40
CA THR A 225 13.33 -26.74 20.82
C THR A 225 11.82 -26.70 21.05
N GLN A 226 11.33 -27.09 22.23
CA GLN A 226 9.89 -27.01 22.54
C GLN A 226 9.34 -25.59 22.37
N GLU A 227 10.13 -24.58 22.74
CA GLU A 227 9.74 -23.15 22.70
C GLU A 227 9.93 -22.48 21.32
N GLY A 228 10.65 -23.10 20.39
CA GLY A 228 10.87 -22.50 19.06
C GLY A 228 12.15 -22.94 18.38
N TRP A 229 12.81 -22.00 17.70
CA TRP A 229 14.15 -22.16 17.12
C TRP A 229 15.15 -21.44 18.03
N LYS A 230 16.24 -22.12 18.41
CA LYS A 230 17.26 -21.57 19.29
C LYS A 230 18.64 -21.61 18.64
N PRO A 231 19.48 -20.56 18.77
CA PRO A 231 20.81 -20.55 18.19
C PRO A 231 21.75 -21.53 18.87
N PHE A 232 22.68 -22.10 18.09
CA PHE A 232 23.83 -22.82 18.65
C PHE A 232 24.74 -21.87 19.45
N ASP A 233 25.39 -22.40 20.48
CA ASP A 233 26.21 -21.61 21.39
C ASP A 233 27.51 -21.12 20.73
N HIS A 234 28.10 -21.93 19.84
CA HIS A 234 29.28 -21.56 19.04
C HIS A 234 29.19 -22.12 17.62
N VAL A 235 29.63 -21.32 16.65
CA VAL A 235 29.64 -21.64 15.22
C VAL A 235 30.98 -21.24 14.63
N GLU A 236 31.67 -22.17 13.97
CA GLU A 236 32.94 -21.88 13.31
C GLU A 236 33.12 -22.68 12.01
N ALA A 237 33.96 -22.18 11.09
CA ALA A 237 34.35 -22.90 9.90
C ALA A 237 35.73 -23.56 10.06
N LYS A 238 35.84 -24.82 9.63
CA LYS A 238 37.09 -25.56 9.57
C LYS A 238 37.19 -26.29 8.23
N GLY A 239 38.01 -25.79 7.32
CA GLY A 239 38.10 -26.34 5.96
C GLY A 239 36.79 -26.12 5.20
N ASN A 240 36.17 -27.19 4.71
CA ASN A 240 34.86 -27.19 4.05
C ASN A 240 33.70 -27.56 5.00
N ARG A 241 33.94 -27.53 6.31
CA ARG A 241 32.95 -27.89 7.34
C ARG A 241 32.54 -26.67 8.16
N VAL A 242 31.25 -26.62 8.52
CA VAL A 242 30.72 -25.75 9.57
C VAL A 242 30.55 -26.59 10.82
N ILE A 243 31.15 -26.15 11.92
CA ILE A 243 31.12 -26.80 13.22
C ILE A 243 30.13 -26.03 14.09
N LEU A 244 29.12 -26.73 14.61
CA LEU A 244 28.07 -26.21 15.47
C LEU A 244 28.23 -26.85 16.85
N GLN A 245 28.40 -26.06 17.89
CA GLN A 245 28.52 -26.57 19.25
C GLN A 245 27.29 -26.18 20.06
N LYS A 246 26.73 -27.19 20.72
CA LYS A 246 25.68 -27.06 21.71
C LYS A 246 26.27 -27.40 23.07
N LEU A 247 26.27 -26.44 23.98
CA LEU A 247 26.85 -26.53 25.33
C LEU A 247 25.80 -26.80 26.41
N THR A 248 24.53 -26.67 26.05
CA THR A 248 23.39 -26.78 26.98
C THR A 248 22.76 -28.17 26.97
N ARG A 249 22.12 -28.55 28.09
CA ARG A 249 21.33 -29.79 28.23
C ARG A 249 19.87 -29.54 27.87
N GLU A 250 19.60 -29.41 26.59
CA GLU A 250 18.28 -29.20 26.00
C GLU A 250 18.09 -30.13 24.80
N GLU A 251 16.90 -30.70 24.63
CA GLU A 251 16.63 -31.64 23.54
C GLU A 251 16.41 -30.93 22.19
N LEU A 252 17.06 -31.43 21.14
CA LEU A 252 16.65 -31.16 19.76
C LEU A 252 15.35 -31.92 19.48
N VAL A 253 14.22 -31.25 19.62
CA VAL A 253 12.90 -31.88 19.46
C VAL A 253 12.53 -32.04 17.98
N LEU A 254 11.57 -32.92 17.73
CA LEU A 254 10.93 -33.01 16.41
C LEU A 254 10.21 -31.69 16.09
N LYS A 255 10.44 -31.17 14.89
CA LYS A 255 9.75 -30.00 14.34
C LYS A 255 9.12 -30.36 13.01
N GLU A 256 7.95 -29.80 12.75
CA GLU A 256 7.32 -29.85 11.43
C GLU A 256 7.87 -28.69 10.57
N VAL A 257 8.49 -29.03 9.43
CA VAL A 257 8.94 -28.05 8.42
C VAL A 257 8.33 -28.44 7.08
N ASN A 258 7.53 -27.55 6.49
CA ASN A 258 6.82 -27.79 5.21
C ASN A 258 6.02 -29.12 5.18
N GLY A 259 5.29 -29.44 6.26
CA GLY A 259 4.49 -30.66 6.38
C GLY A 259 5.29 -31.93 6.74
N LEU A 260 6.59 -31.80 7.05
CA LEU A 260 7.48 -32.92 7.35
C LEU A 260 8.02 -32.83 8.78
N GLU A 261 7.65 -33.79 9.63
CA GLU A 261 8.26 -33.95 10.96
C GLU A 261 9.65 -34.57 10.85
N GLY A 262 10.60 -34.02 11.62
CA GLY A 262 11.98 -34.50 11.71
C GLY A 262 12.80 -33.71 12.72
N HIS A 263 14.03 -34.14 12.97
CA HIS A 263 14.99 -33.35 13.74
C HIS A 263 15.71 -32.40 12.77
N TRP A 264 15.38 -31.11 12.84
CA TRP A 264 15.85 -30.12 11.87
C TRP A 264 16.90 -29.19 12.47
N ILE A 265 17.92 -28.88 11.67
CA ILE A 265 18.84 -27.77 11.85
C ILE A 265 18.59 -26.76 10.73
N GLN A 266 18.51 -25.47 11.08
CA GLN A 266 18.24 -24.37 10.18
C GLN A 266 19.45 -23.44 10.10
N CYS A 267 19.93 -23.14 8.89
CA CYS A 267 20.83 -22.03 8.61
C CYS A 267 20.01 -20.91 7.97
N ARG A 268 19.84 -19.79 8.67
CA ARG A 268 19.04 -18.64 8.24
C ARG A 268 19.95 -17.46 7.91
N LEU A 269 19.68 -16.73 6.83
CA LEU A 269 20.36 -15.46 6.57
C LEU A 269 19.84 -14.38 7.52
N LYS A 270 20.75 -13.58 8.09
CA LYS A 270 20.35 -12.42 8.90
C LYS A 270 19.95 -11.25 7.99
N PRO A 271 18.95 -10.43 8.39
CA PRO A 271 18.64 -9.19 7.69
C PRO A 271 19.88 -8.29 7.68
N HIS A 272 20.23 -7.72 6.52
CA HIS A 272 21.39 -6.85 6.38
C HIS A 272 20.99 -5.43 5.96
N SER A 273 21.86 -4.46 6.19
CA SER A 273 21.66 -3.10 5.67
C SER A 273 21.91 -3.05 4.15
N ALA A 274 21.15 -2.21 3.45
CA ALA A 274 21.05 -2.11 1.99
C ALA A 274 22.36 -1.80 1.21
N GLU A 275 23.50 -1.66 1.89
CA GLU A 275 24.78 -1.25 1.28
C GLU A 275 25.78 -2.38 1.07
N ARG A 276 25.49 -3.61 1.54
CA ARG A 276 26.36 -4.78 1.36
C ARG A 276 25.63 -5.88 0.59
N LYS A 277 26.36 -6.58 -0.27
CA LYS A 277 25.84 -7.73 -1.01
C LYS A 277 25.37 -8.80 -0.03
N THR A 278 24.13 -9.26 -0.17
CA THR A 278 23.61 -10.36 0.64
C THR A 278 24.23 -11.68 0.20
N LEU A 279 24.22 -12.69 1.08
CA LEU A 279 24.73 -14.02 0.73
C LEU A 279 23.90 -14.65 -0.41
N ALA A 280 22.63 -14.31 -0.55
CA ALA A 280 21.80 -14.71 -1.69
C ALA A 280 22.33 -14.17 -3.03
N GLU A 281 22.86 -12.94 -3.07
CA GLU A 281 23.47 -12.38 -4.29
C GLU A 281 24.81 -13.03 -4.67
N SER A 282 25.49 -13.65 -3.69
CA SER A 282 26.77 -14.33 -3.94
C SER A 282 26.63 -15.59 -4.80
N ARG A 283 25.39 -16.09 -4.98
CA ARG A 283 25.05 -17.31 -5.73
C ARG A 283 25.91 -18.51 -5.29
N LEU A 284 26.01 -18.66 -3.97
CA LEU A 284 26.67 -19.79 -3.32
C LEU A 284 26.01 -21.09 -3.82
N SER A 285 26.82 -22.05 -4.27
CA SER A 285 26.32 -23.29 -4.87
C SER A 285 26.97 -24.50 -4.24
N MET A 286 26.18 -25.55 -4.05
CA MET A 286 26.60 -26.83 -3.45
C MET A 286 25.89 -28.02 -4.10
N ASP A 287 26.47 -29.20 -3.99
CA ASP A 287 25.89 -30.48 -4.47
C ASP A 287 26.09 -31.65 -3.51
N HIS A 288 26.74 -31.42 -2.37
CA HIS A 288 26.85 -32.41 -1.31
C HIS A 288 26.71 -31.77 0.07
N ILE A 289 25.85 -32.37 0.91
CA ILE A 289 25.75 -32.06 2.33
C ILE A 289 25.91 -33.37 3.10
N SER A 290 26.89 -33.40 4.01
CA SER A 290 27.09 -34.53 4.91
C SER A 290 27.30 -34.06 6.33
N VAL A 291 26.87 -34.87 7.30
CA VAL A 291 26.76 -34.48 8.70
C VAL A 291 27.37 -35.55 9.61
N LYS A 292 27.86 -35.14 10.76
CA LYS A 292 28.16 -36.02 11.90
C LYS A 292 27.89 -35.29 13.21
N THR A 293 27.72 -36.06 14.28
CA THR A 293 27.48 -35.54 15.62
C THR A 293 28.35 -36.28 16.62
N ASP A 294 29.22 -35.57 17.33
CA ASP A 294 30.11 -36.10 18.35
C ASP A 294 29.72 -35.56 19.73
N TYR A 295 29.80 -36.40 20.77
CA TYR A 295 29.62 -35.93 22.15
C TYR A 295 30.81 -35.08 22.60
N ILE A 296 30.52 -33.97 23.29
CA ILE A 296 31.53 -33.12 23.94
C ILE A 296 31.21 -32.98 25.43
N ASP A 297 32.23 -33.07 26.28
CA ASP A 297 32.04 -32.97 27.72
C ASP A 297 32.33 -31.55 28.20
N THR A 298 31.41 -30.63 27.93
CA THR A 298 31.55 -29.21 28.31
C THR A 298 30.97 -28.91 29.69
N LEU A 299 30.29 -29.89 30.30
CA LEU A 299 29.65 -29.78 31.62
C LEU A 299 30.42 -30.56 32.70
N ASP A 300 31.60 -31.10 32.37
CA ASP A 300 32.44 -31.94 33.23
C ASP A 300 31.67 -33.12 33.87
N THR A 301 30.77 -33.76 33.09
CA THR A 301 29.95 -34.88 33.57
C THR A 301 30.57 -36.25 33.31
N GLY A 302 31.67 -36.32 32.55
CA GLY A 302 32.36 -37.57 32.22
C GLY A 302 31.58 -38.50 31.27
N GLY A 303 30.52 -37.99 30.64
CA GLY A 303 29.65 -38.71 29.71
C GLY A 303 28.15 -38.50 29.97
N ILE A 304 27.34 -39.15 29.14
CA ILE A 304 25.88 -39.17 29.20
C ILE A 304 25.44 -40.29 30.15
N GLN A 305 24.66 -39.97 31.17
CA GLN A 305 24.05 -41.00 32.01
C GLN A 305 22.98 -41.75 31.21
N PRO A 306 22.87 -43.08 31.34
CA PRO A 306 21.76 -43.83 30.75
C PRO A 306 20.41 -43.26 31.18
N ASP A 307 19.44 -43.26 30.27
CA ASP A 307 18.09 -42.78 30.58
C ASP A 307 17.44 -43.66 31.66
N GLN A 308 17.67 -44.97 31.53
CA GLN A 308 17.11 -45.99 32.40
C GLN A 308 18.05 -47.20 32.49
N MET A 309 18.02 -47.87 33.64
CA MET A 309 18.79 -49.07 33.90
C MET A 309 17.93 -50.05 34.69
N PHE A 310 17.96 -51.33 34.32
CA PHE A 310 17.22 -52.38 35.01
C PHE A 310 18.12 -53.56 35.32
N TYR A 311 17.97 -54.18 36.48
CA TYR A 311 18.41 -55.55 36.67
C TYR A 311 17.18 -56.44 36.87
N ASN A 312 17.02 -57.44 36.01
CA ASN A 312 15.79 -58.23 35.92
C ASN A 312 14.54 -57.31 35.86
N ASP A 313 13.72 -57.29 36.92
CA ASP A 313 12.48 -56.51 37.02
C ASP A 313 12.61 -55.28 37.95
N VAL A 314 13.82 -54.91 38.39
CA VAL A 314 14.06 -53.85 39.37
C VAL A 314 14.82 -52.68 38.75
N ASP A 315 14.32 -51.45 38.97
CA ASP A 315 15.00 -50.20 38.62
C ASP A 315 16.36 -50.09 39.31
N ALA A 316 17.41 -49.80 38.55
CA ALA A 316 18.76 -49.62 39.06
C ALA A 316 19.07 -48.14 39.35
N ASP A 317 19.62 -47.86 40.53
CA ASP A 317 19.99 -46.51 40.96
C ASP A 317 21.37 -46.10 40.36
N PRO A 318 21.49 -44.92 39.73
CA PRO A 318 22.77 -44.41 39.21
C PRO A 318 23.89 -44.23 40.26
N SER A 319 23.54 -44.07 41.54
CA SER A 319 24.49 -43.95 42.65
C SER A 319 25.18 -45.27 43.01
N GLY A 320 24.61 -46.39 42.58
CA GLY A 320 25.23 -47.71 42.63
C GLY A 320 24.24 -48.84 42.84
N PHE A 321 24.48 -49.98 42.19
CA PHE A 321 23.59 -51.14 42.25
C PHE A 321 24.31 -52.46 41.91
N TYR A 322 23.62 -53.57 42.22
CA TYR A 322 24.03 -54.90 41.81
C TYR A 322 23.41 -55.25 40.44
N PRO A 323 24.17 -55.30 39.33
CA PRO A 323 23.63 -55.56 37.99
C PRO A 323 23.00 -56.94 37.84
N PHE A 324 23.33 -57.90 38.71
CA PHE A 324 22.74 -59.24 38.67
C PHE A 324 22.05 -59.63 39.99
N GLY A 325 21.85 -58.67 40.90
CA GLY A 325 21.45 -58.91 42.28
C GLY A 325 22.63 -59.21 43.23
N ASP A 326 22.39 -59.02 44.53
CA ASP A 326 23.31 -59.38 45.62
C ASP A 326 23.50 -60.90 45.76
N GLN A 327 22.53 -61.67 45.28
CA GLN A 327 22.63 -63.10 45.00
C GLN A 327 22.27 -63.38 43.52
N PHE A 328 23.28 -63.50 42.67
CA PHE A 328 23.07 -63.66 41.23
C PHE A 328 22.89 -65.13 40.80
N ALA A 329 22.08 -65.33 39.75
CA ALA A 329 21.76 -66.65 39.18
C ALA A 329 22.08 -66.71 37.68
N LEU A 330 22.13 -67.93 37.13
CA LEU A 330 22.36 -68.14 35.69
C LEU A 330 21.29 -67.40 34.89
N TYR A 331 21.68 -66.73 33.81
CA TYR A 331 20.82 -65.89 32.97
C TYR A 331 20.27 -64.60 33.60
N GLY A 332 20.73 -64.23 34.81
CA GLY A 332 20.51 -62.89 35.35
C GLY A 332 20.94 -61.83 34.35
N SER A 333 20.11 -60.79 34.16
CA SER A 333 20.29 -59.81 33.09
C SER A 333 20.21 -58.38 33.60
N PHE A 334 21.13 -57.55 33.11
CA PHE A 334 21.19 -56.12 33.35
C PHE A 334 20.99 -55.37 32.03
N TYR A 335 20.14 -54.36 32.01
CA TYR A 335 19.77 -53.56 30.85
C TYR A 335 20.21 -52.10 31.02
N ILE A 336 20.76 -51.51 29.97
CA ILE A 336 21.09 -50.10 29.84
C ILE A 336 20.28 -49.55 28.67
N GLY A 337 19.49 -48.50 28.93
CA GLY A 337 18.71 -47.77 27.94
C GLY A 337 19.29 -46.38 27.71
N SER A 338 19.46 -45.99 26.44
CA SER A 338 19.81 -44.62 26.08
C SER A 338 19.30 -44.30 24.68
N ASN A 339 18.37 -43.35 24.59
CA ASN A 339 17.79 -42.94 23.33
C ASN A 339 18.78 -42.11 22.52
N GLU A 340 19.50 -41.16 23.12
CA GLU A 340 20.49 -40.34 22.40
C GLU A 340 21.66 -41.17 21.86
N VAL A 341 22.31 -41.98 22.72
CA VAL A 341 23.55 -42.69 22.37
C VAL A 341 23.28 -43.85 21.41
N PHE A 342 22.28 -44.70 21.68
CA PHE A 342 22.04 -45.88 20.85
C PHE A 342 21.30 -45.56 19.55
N THR A 343 20.90 -44.31 19.33
CA THR A 343 20.45 -43.83 18.02
C THR A 343 21.62 -43.58 17.06
N LYS A 344 22.85 -43.37 17.57
CA LYS A 344 24.06 -43.10 16.78
C LYS A 344 24.58 -44.36 16.09
N THR A 345 23.76 -44.92 15.20
CA THR A 345 24.09 -46.09 14.38
C THR A 345 25.44 -45.89 13.69
N ASP A 346 26.26 -46.93 13.68
CA ASP A 346 27.62 -46.91 13.13
C ASP A 346 28.64 -46.01 13.88
N GLY A 347 28.22 -45.31 14.94
CA GLY A 347 29.11 -44.54 15.83
C GLY A 347 29.85 -45.42 16.82
N ASP A 348 31.04 -44.99 17.23
CA ASP A 348 31.84 -45.67 18.26
C ASP A 348 31.33 -45.24 19.63
N ILE A 349 30.70 -46.18 20.34
CA ILE A 349 30.14 -45.96 21.66
C ILE A 349 31.15 -46.44 22.70
N LYS A 350 31.34 -45.62 23.74
CA LYS A 350 32.11 -45.96 24.93
C LYS A 350 31.20 -45.97 26.15
N LEU A 351 31.02 -47.15 26.74
CA LEU A 351 30.34 -47.37 28.02
C LEU A 351 31.39 -47.43 29.13
N SER A 352 31.28 -46.55 30.12
CA SER A 352 32.21 -46.45 31.25
C SER A 352 31.46 -46.57 32.58
N PHE A 353 32.01 -47.28 33.56
CA PHE A 353 31.41 -47.41 34.89
C PHE A 353 32.45 -47.79 35.94
N GLY A 354 32.18 -47.48 37.21
CA GLY A 354 32.93 -48.01 38.34
C GLY A 354 32.50 -49.44 38.64
N LEU A 355 33.46 -50.34 38.88
CA LEU A 355 33.20 -51.73 39.25
C LEU A 355 33.94 -52.10 40.54
N GLN A 356 33.22 -52.70 41.49
CA GLN A 356 33.76 -53.24 42.74
C GLN A 356 33.12 -54.59 43.06
N ALA A 357 33.83 -55.48 43.77
CA ALA A 357 33.23 -56.67 44.37
C ALA A 357 32.73 -56.37 45.78
N ILE A 358 31.48 -56.74 46.08
CA ILE A 358 30.97 -56.76 47.46
C ILE A 358 30.74 -58.21 47.88
N GLU A 359 31.34 -58.58 49.01
CA GLU A 359 31.16 -59.90 49.62
C GLU A 359 29.78 -59.99 50.28
N ASN A 360 28.90 -60.81 49.71
CA ASN A 360 27.60 -61.10 50.28
C ASN A 360 27.56 -62.53 50.82
N ARG A 361 27.19 -62.68 52.10
CA ARG A 361 27.02 -63.97 52.76
C ARG A 361 25.54 -64.27 52.96
N PHE A 362 25.09 -65.40 52.44
CA PHE A 362 23.71 -65.86 52.59
C PHE A 362 23.68 -67.16 53.40
N GLY A 363 23.03 -67.13 54.57
CA GLY A 363 22.92 -68.26 55.49
C GLY A 363 23.28 -67.90 56.95
N ALA A 364 22.72 -68.64 57.92
CA ALA A 364 23.08 -68.47 59.32
C ALA A 364 24.52 -68.94 59.57
N GLU A 365 25.33 -68.15 60.29
CA GLU A 365 26.60 -68.65 60.84
C GLU A 365 26.27 -69.84 61.74
N LEU A 366 26.57 -71.07 61.28
CA LEU A 366 26.66 -72.21 62.18
C LEU A 366 27.84 -71.93 63.12
N THR A 367 27.55 -71.33 64.27
CA THR A 367 28.45 -71.43 65.41
C THR A 367 28.43 -72.90 65.78
N ASP A 368 29.45 -73.66 65.34
CA ASP A 368 29.66 -75.01 65.83
C ASP A 368 29.64 -74.93 67.35
N GLN A 369 28.59 -75.46 68.00
CA GLN A 369 28.62 -75.69 69.43
C GLN A 369 29.71 -76.72 69.67
N VAL A 370 30.92 -76.24 69.99
CA VAL A 370 32.06 -77.10 70.29
C VAL A 370 31.70 -77.89 71.55
N ASP A 371 31.38 -79.17 71.40
CA ASP A 371 31.22 -80.11 72.52
C ASP A 371 32.61 -80.41 73.09
N TRP A 372 32.98 -79.69 74.16
CA TRP A 372 34.31 -79.72 74.75
C TRP A 372 34.62 -81.07 75.41
N LYS A 373 35.60 -81.81 74.89
CA LYS A 373 36.16 -83.04 75.50
C LYS A 373 37.65 -82.85 75.80
N MET A 374 38.16 -83.55 76.82
CA MET A 374 39.51 -83.37 77.36
C MET A 374 40.67 -83.58 76.36
N VAL A 375 40.43 -84.19 75.20
CA VAL A 375 41.42 -84.30 74.11
C VAL A 375 40.72 -84.09 72.75
N MET A 376 41.17 -83.10 72.00
CA MET A 376 40.64 -82.71 70.67
C MET A 376 41.75 -82.73 69.62
N LYS A 377 41.46 -83.15 68.39
CA LYS A 377 42.41 -83.10 67.24
C LYS A 377 42.47 -81.67 66.66
N LYS A 378 43.67 -81.20 66.29
CA LYS A 378 43.89 -79.86 65.68
C LYS A 378 43.02 -79.60 64.43
N THR A 379 42.73 -80.62 63.63
CA THR A 379 41.90 -80.52 62.42
C THR A 379 40.43 -80.16 62.68
N LYS A 380 39.94 -80.24 63.92
CA LYS A 380 38.58 -79.77 64.29
C LYS A 380 38.49 -78.24 64.50
N PHE A 381 39.61 -77.53 64.42
CA PHE A 381 39.68 -76.07 64.56
C PHE A 381 40.04 -75.35 63.25
N GLU A 382 40.29 -76.09 62.17
CA GLU A 382 40.55 -75.52 60.85
C GLU A 382 39.20 -75.12 60.23
N LYS A 383 38.97 -73.80 60.08
CA LYS A 383 37.81 -73.30 59.33
C LYS A 383 37.94 -73.76 57.87
N PRO A 384 36.90 -74.35 57.26
CA PRO A 384 36.95 -74.73 55.85
C PRO A 384 37.29 -73.51 54.98
N PRO A 385 38.05 -73.67 53.88
CA PRO A 385 38.38 -72.58 52.99
C PRO A 385 37.10 -71.96 52.43
N VAL A 386 37.00 -70.64 52.50
CA VAL A 386 35.84 -69.92 51.97
C VAL A 386 35.91 -69.97 50.45
N VAL A 387 34.87 -70.54 49.83
CA VAL A 387 34.78 -70.61 48.37
C VAL A 387 33.96 -69.42 47.87
N HIS A 388 34.49 -68.69 46.90
CA HIS A 388 33.82 -67.53 46.32
C HIS A 388 33.01 -67.94 45.08
N VAL A 389 31.76 -67.49 45.01
CA VAL A 389 30.93 -67.55 43.80
C VAL A 389 31.15 -66.27 43.02
N THR A 390 31.55 -66.38 41.75
CA THR A 390 31.85 -65.25 40.86
C THR A 390 31.14 -65.40 39.52
N VAL A 391 30.88 -64.28 38.85
CA VAL A 391 30.37 -64.28 37.48
C VAL A 391 31.53 -64.62 36.54
N GLY A 392 31.51 -65.80 35.94
CA GLY A 392 32.59 -66.30 35.06
C GLY A 392 32.56 -65.68 33.66
N GLN A 393 31.37 -65.57 33.07
CA GLN A 393 31.20 -65.00 31.74
C GLN A 393 29.80 -64.41 31.54
N VAL A 394 29.72 -63.28 30.85
CA VAL A 394 28.49 -62.64 30.39
C VAL A 394 28.44 -62.54 28.86
N ALA A 395 27.23 -62.45 28.31
CA ALA A 395 26.98 -62.07 26.92
C ALA A 395 26.38 -60.67 26.88
N TRP A 396 27.00 -59.78 26.10
CA TRP A 396 26.42 -58.50 25.75
C TRP A 396 25.53 -58.66 24.52
N GLU A 397 24.30 -58.17 24.59
CA GLU A 397 23.29 -58.34 23.56
C GLU A 397 22.54 -57.02 23.32
N TYR A 398 22.04 -56.82 22.10
CA TYR A 398 21.17 -55.69 21.73
C TYR A 398 19.94 -56.21 21.00
N TRP A 399 18.87 -55.40 20.94
CA TRP A 399 17.66 -55.75 20.21
C TRP A 399 17.71 -55.25 18.76
N ASN A 400 17.54 -56.15 17.79
CA ASN A 400 17.57 -55.80 16.37
C ASN A 400 16.18 -55.63 15.70
N GLY A 401 15.11 -55.60 16.51
CA GLY A 401 13.72 -55.56 16.04
C GLY A 401 13.01 -56.90 16.10
N THR A 402 13.75 -58.03 16.13
CA THR A 402 13.15 -59.38 16.16
C THR A 402 13.66 -60.23 17.31
N THR A 403 14.97 -60.19 17.60
CA THR A 403 15.59 -61.00 18.66
C THR A 403 16.73 -60.24 19.32
N TRP A 404 17.16 -60.73 20.48
CA TRP A 404 18.39 -60.27 21.12
C TRP A 404 19.60 -60.88 20.42
N VAL A 405 20.41 -60.04 19.79
CA VAL A 405 21.61 -60.43 19.03
C VAL A 405 22.84 -60.07 19.85
N ARG A 406 23.89 -60.91 19.75
CA ARG A 406 25.15 -60.67 20.45
C ARG A 406 25.83 -59.39 19.94
N LEU A 407 26.20 -58.52 20.86
CA LEU A 407 26.97 -57.31 20.61
C LEU A 407 28.47 -57.65 20.57
N ASP A 408 29.19 -57.11 19.60
CA ASP A 408 30.64 -57.31 19.49
C ASP A 408 31.38 -56.27 20.34
N VAL A 409 31.72 -56.67 21.58
CA VAL A 409 32.42 -55.86 22.60
C VAL A 409 33.83 -56.37 22.91
N GLY A 410 34.32 -57.37 22.18
CA GLY A 410 35.59 -58.05 22.43
C GLY A 410 35.57 -59.07 23.57
N LYS A 411 36.51 -60.03 23.54
CA LYS A 411 36.55 -61.19 24.46
C LYS A 411 36.83 -60.84 25.92
N GLU A 412 37.50 -59.71 26.18
CA GLU A 412 37.79 -59.24 27.54
C GLU A 412 36.51 -58.72 28.23
N ALA A 413 35.59 -58.12 27.48
CA ALA A 413 34.33 -57.60 28.01
C ALA A 413 33.36 -58.72 28.45
N ASP A 414 33.44 -59.91 27.83
CA ASP A 414 32.67 -61.10 28.24
C ASP A 414 33.06 -61.58 29.65
N LYS A 415 34.31 -61.36 30.06
CA LYS A 415 34.86 -61.79 31.37
C LYS A 415 35.02 -60.62 32.35
N LEU A 416 34.39 -59.47 32.06
CA LEU A 416 34.60 -58.24 32.82
C LEU A 416 34.24 -58.36 34.31
N PHE A 417 33.28 -59.22 34.64
CA PHE A 417 32.82 -59.50 36.00
C PHE A 417 33.56 -60.67 36.68
N TYR A 418 34.55 -61.26 36.00
CA TYR A 418 35.35 -62.36 36.54
C TYR A 418 36.40 -61.81 37.52
N TYR A 419 36.33 -62.23 38.78
CA TYR A 419 37.14 -61.70 39.89
C TYR A 419 37.12 -60.16 39.99
N PRO A 420 35.99 -59.54 40.37
CA PRO A 420 35.98 -58.12 40.63
C PRO A 420 36.93 -57.82 41.81
N LEU A 421 37.74 -56.78 41.67
CA LEU A 421 38.75 -56.41 42.68
C LEU A 421 38.05 -55.87 43.94
N GLU A 422 38.65 -56.10 45.13
CA GLU A 422 38.17 -55.51 46.39
C GLU A 422 38.20 -53.96 46.34
N GLN A 423 39.09 -53.40 45.51
CA GLN A 423 39.18 -51.96 45.23
C GLN A 423 38.36 -51.60 43.98
N LYS A 424 37.62 -50.49 44.07
CA LYS A 424 36.86 -49.91 42.96
C LYS A 424 37.79 -49.54 41.79
N VAL A 425 37.48 -50.03 40.59
CA VAL A 425 38.23 -49.73 39.36
C VAL A 425 37.28 -49.24 38.27
N ARG A 426 37.68 -48.19 37.54
CA ARG A 426 36.96 -47.71 36.36
C ARG A 426 37.13 -48.73 35.22
N LYS A 427 36.02 -49.18 34.64
CA LYS A 427 35.99 -50.08 33.47
C LYS A 427 35.35 -49.39 32.29
N GLU A 428 35.82 -49.72 31.10
CA GLU A 428 35.37 -49.14 29.84
C GLU A 428 35.15 -50.24 28.81
N ILE A 429 34.04 -50.18 28.09
CA ILE A 429 33.69 -51.06 26.98
C ILE A 429 33.48 -50.18 25.76
N GLN A 430 34.18 -50.49 24.67
CA GLN A 430 34.03 -49.80 23.40
C GLN A 430 33.43 -50.76 22.37
N PHE A 431 32.43 -50.29 21.64
CA PHE A 431 31.81 -51.05 20.55
C PHE A 431 31.22 -50.11 19.52
N ARG A 432 31.05 -50.61 18.30
CA ARG A 432 30.38 -49.88 17.23
C ARG A 432 28.88 -50.10 17.33
N CYS A 433 28.10 -49.02 17.32
CA CYS A 433 26.65 -49.10 17.42
C CYS A 433 26.08 -49.87 16.21
N PRO A 434 25.36 -50.98 16.42
CA PRO A 434 24.81 -51.76 15.33
C PRO A 434 23.81 -50.97 14.49
N ALA A 435 23.90 -51.07 13.16
CA ALA A 435 23.01 -50.35 12.25
C ALA A 435 21.54 -50.80 12.33
N ASP A 436 21.29 -52.03 12.80
CA ASP A 436 19.97 -52.63 12.95
C ASP A 436 19.40 -52.54 14.38
N LEU A 437 20.03 -51.78 15.28
CA LEU A 437 19.54 -51.59 16.65
C LEU A 437 18.20 -50.83 16.65
N GLN A 438 17.17 -51.46 17.21
CA GLN A 438 15.81 -50.92 17.25
C GLN A 438 15.28 -50.74 18.68
N PRO A 439 14.32 -49.83 18.89
CA PRO A 439 13.65 -49.69 20.17
C PRO A 439 12.82 -50.94 20.51
N THR A 440 12.69 -51.24 21.81
CA THR A 440 11.81 -52.28 22.34
C THR A 440 11.35 -51.91 23.75
N TYR A 441 10.28 -52.55 24.21
CA TYR A 441 9.84 -52.44 25.60
C TYR A 441 10.65 -53.38 26.50
N VAL A 442 11.26 -52.84 27.55
CA VAL A 442 11.82 -53.59 28.68
C VAL A 442 11.14 -53.05 29.94
N ASN A 443 10.52 -53.94 30.72
CA ASN A 443 9.75 -53.59 31.93
C ASN A 443 8.71 -52.46 31.70
N GLY A 444 8.07 -52.46 30.53
CA GLY A 444 7.05 -51.46 30.17
C GLY A 444 7.60 -50.12 29.67
N ASN A 445 8.92 -49.94 29.61
CA ASN A 445 9.55 -48.72 29.09
C ASN A 445 10.12 -48.95 27.69
N GLU A 446 9.72 -48.11 26.74
CA GLU A 446 10.27 -48.10 25.39
C GLU A 446 11.60 -47.36 25.37
N ASN A 447 12.66 -48.04 24.97
CA ASN A 447 13.96 -47.43 24.73
C ASN A 447 14.75 -48.30 23.74
N ARG A 448 15.91 -47.82 23.34
CA ARG A 448 16.96 -48.62 22.71
C ARG A 448 17.80 -49.25 23.81
N TRP A 449 17.91 -50.57 23.82
CA TRP A 449 18.45 -51.31 24.95
C TRP A 449 19.66 -52.16 24.56
N ILE A 450 20.68 -52.14 25.43
CA ILE A 450 21.76 -53.12 25.46
C ILE A 450 21.68 -53.85 26.79
N ARG A 451 21.89 -55.16 26.79
CA ARG A 451 21.88 -55.96 28.01
C ARG A 451 23.13 -56.83 28.17
N ALA A 452 23.55 -57.02 29.41
CA ALA A 452 24.51 -58.05 29.80
C ALA A 452 23.77 -59.21 30.47
N ARG A 453 24.00 -60.45 30.02
CA ARG A 453 23.34 -61.66 30.55
C ARG A 453 24.36 -62.68 31.01
N ILE A 454 24.21 -63.22 32.21
CA ILE A 454 25.12 -64.25 32.75
C ILE A 454 25.02 -65.54 31.93
N LEU A 455 26.16 -66.00 31.41
CA LEU A 455 26.30 -67.30 30.74
C LEU A 455 26.90 -68.37 31.63
N GLN A 456 27.84 -68.00 32.51
CA GLN A 456 28.57 -68.93 33.36
C GLN A 456 28.83 -68.32 34.75
N ILE A 457 28.62 -69.12 35.78
CA ILE A 457 28.94 -68.80 37.18
C ILE A 457 29.95 -69.84 37.68
N GLU A 458 31.01 -69.39 38.36
CA GLU A 458 31.95 -70.30 39.02
C GLU A 458 31.48 -70.63 40.44
N ASN A 459 31.64 -71.89 40.86
CA ASN A 459 31.28 -72.38 42.20
C ASN A 459 29.79 -72.25 42.59
N ALA A 460 28.88 -72.15 41.60
CA ALA A 460 27.44 -71.91 41.79
C ALA A 460 26.68 -72.88 42.73
N TYR A 461 27.19 -74.10 42.91
CA TYR A 461 26.50 -75.18 43.64
C TYR A 461 27.10 -75.47 45.04
N VAL A 462 28.00 -74.61 45.53
CA VAL A 462 28.61 -74.77 46.86
C VAL A 462 27.64 -74.30 47.95
N ALA A 463 27.33 -75.16 48.92
CA ALA A 463 26.29 -74.92 49.93
C ALA A 463 26.61 -73.82 50.97
N GLN A 464 27.89 -73.47 51.16
CA GLN A 464 28.36 -72.38 52.01
C GLN A 464 29.40 -71.58 51.23
N ALA A 465 28.96 -70.54 50.53
CA ALA A 465 29.84 -69.74 49.69
C ALA A 465 29.59 -68.24 49.91
N LEU A 466 30.65 -67.45 49.75
CA LEU A 466 30.55 -66.00 49.68
C LEU A 466 30.32 -65.60 48.23
N TYR A 467 29.25 -64.84 47.97
CA TYR A 467 29.01 -64.27 46.65
C TYR A 467 29.85 -63.00 46.50
N LEU A 468 30.80 -63.00 45.58
CA LEU A 468 31.48 -61.78 45.15
C LEU A 468 30.59 -61.10 44.12
N SER A 469 29.65 -60.31 44.63
CA SER A 469 28.63 -59.67 43.80
C SER A 469 29.20 -58.41 43.18
N PRO A 470 29.10 -58.24 41.85
CA PRO A 470 29.56 -57.02 41.22
C PRO A 470 28.67 -55.86 41.68
N TRP A 471 29.30 -54.73 42.00
CA TRP A 471 28.66 -53.47 42.27
C TRP A 471 29.09 -52.48 41.19
N ILE A 472 28.13 -51.90 40.49
CA ILE A 472 28.34 -50.91 39.44
C ILE A 472 27.83 -49.56 39.92
N ASP A 473 28.60 -48.49 39.69
CA ASP A 473 28.17 -47.10 39.84
C ASP A 473 28.78 -46.21 38.74
N GLU A 474 28.45 -44.92 38.72
CA GLU A 474 29.03 -43.92 37.80
C GLU A 474 28.95 -44.32 36.31
N VAL A 475 27.83 -44.94 35.90
CA VAL A 475 27.60 -45.39 34.53
C VAL A 475 27.47 -44.17 33.60
N SER A 476 28.33 -44.10 32.58
CA SER A 476 28.31 -43.06 31.57
C SER A 476 28.56 -43.62 30.16
N LEU A 477 27.97 -42.96 29.17
CA LEU A 477 28.02 -43.30 27.75
C LEU A 477 28.57 -42.11 26.97
N THR A 478 29.43 -42.36 25.99
CA THR A 478 29.83 -41.35 24.99
C THR A 478 29.79 -41.95 23.59
N TYR A 479 29.68 -41.11 22.58
CA TYR A 479 29.69 -41.52 21.17
C TYR A 479 30.56 -40.59 20.34
N GLN A 480 31.27 -41.16 19.35
CA GLN A 480 32.07 -40.42 18.37
C GLN A 480 32.01 -41.12 17.00
N PHE A 481 32.14 -40.34 15.92
CA PHE A 481 32.16 -40.83 14.55
C PHE A 481 33.53 -40.69 13.87
N GLU A 482 34.51 -40.12 14.56
CA GLU A 482 35.82 -39.76 14.01
C GLU A 482 35.64 -38.85 12.77
N ASP A 483 36.18 -39.25 11.62
CA ASP A 483 36.05 -38.53 10.34
C ASP A 483 34.90 -39.03 9.45
N ARG A 484 34.09 -39.98 9.92
CA ARG A 484 32.94 -40.51 9.14
C ARG A 484 31.80 -39.50 9.11
N LEU A 485 31.32 -39.22 7.91
CA LEU A 485 30.21 -38.31 7.62
C LEU A 485 29.08 -39.08 6.91
N TYR A 486 27.84 -38.69 7.20
CA TYR A 486 26.63 -39.33 6.65
C TYR A 486 25.81 -38.31 5.88
N GLN A 487 25.10 -38.76 4.85
CA GLN A 487 24.24 -37.85 4.07
C GLN A 487 23.06 -37.39 4.91
N ALA A 488 22.62 -36.16 4.68
CA ALA A 488 21.37 -35.69 5.26
C ALA A 488 20.17 -36.55 4.78
N ASP A 489 19.23 -36.81 5.68
CA ASP A 489 18.00 -37.52 5.39
C ASP A 489 17.09 -36.67 4.50
N ARG A 490 17.03 -35.35 4.77
CA ARG A 490 16.32 -34.37 3.95
C ARG A 490 17.05 -33.04 3.92
N CYS A 491 16.85 -32.29 2.84
CA CYS A 491 17.37 -30.94 2.69
C CYS A 491 16.33 -30.06 1.98
N LEU A 492 15.91 -28.97 2.61
CA LEU A 492 14.97 -28.01 2.05
C LEU A 492 15.63 -26.63 1.95
N ALA A 493 15.34 -25.90 0.89
CA ALA A 493 15.66 -24.49 0.77
C ALA A 493 14.38 -23.67 0.87
N PHE A 494 14.39 -22.61 1.67
CA PHE A 494 13.29 -21.66 1.80
C PHE A 494 13.78 -20.29 1.33
N ASN A 495 13.24 -19.81 0.23
CA ASN A 495 13.62 -18.54 -0.40
C ASN A 495 12.38 -17.82 -0.90
N ASN A 496 12.32 -16.50 -0.75
CA ASN A 496 11.21 -15.70 -1.28
C ASN A 496 9.83 -16.25 -0.85
N THR A 497 9.79 -16.75 0.39
CA THR A 497 8.66 -17.42 1.05
C THR A 497 8.15 -18.72 0.41
N VAL A 498 8.99 -19.40 -0.38
CA VAL A 498 8.67 -20.68 -1.02
C VAL A 498 9.66 -21.74 -0.57
N TYR A 499 9.15 -22.93 -0.23
CA TYR A 499 9.96 -24.12 0.07
C TYR A 499 10.25 -24.92 -1.20
N GLU A 500 11.50 -25.34 -1.36
CA GLU A 500 11.95 -26.23 -2.42
C GLU A 500 12.68 -27.45 -1.82
N ASP A 501 12.31 -28.65 -2.27
CA ASP A 501 13.01 -29.87 -1.86
C ASP A 501 14.33 -30.01 -2.62
N ARG A 502 15.44 -29.93 -1.89
CA ARG A 502 16.81 -30.03 -2.39
C ARG A 502 17.49 -31.33 -1.97
N THR A 503 16.75 -32.30 -1.43
CA THR A 503 17.29 -33.59 -0.94
C THR A 503 18.02 -34.39 -2.02
N LYS A 504 17.52 -34.41 -3.27
CA LYS A 504 18.23 -35.07 -4.37
C LYS A 504 19.51 -34.34 -4.75
N HIS A 505 19.50 -33.00 -4.68
CA HIS A 505 20.65 -32.18 -4.99
C HIS A 505 21.73 -32.31 -3.92
N SER A 506 21.37 -32.29 -2.63
CA SER A 506 22.30 -32.44 -1.50
C SER A 506 22.98 -33.81 -1.43
N ARG A 507 22.44 -34.82 -2.13
CA ARG A 507 23.02 -36.16 -2.27
C ARG A 507 23.84 -36.33 -3.55
N GLY A 508 24.01 -35.28 -4.35
CA GLY A 508 24.72 -35.33 -5.63
C GLY A 508 23.95 -36.05 -6.75
N LEU A 509 22.64 -36.27 -6.59
CA LEU A 509 21.81 -37.02 -7.56
C LEU A 509 21.14 -36.13 -8.62
N ALA A 510 21.09 -34.82 -8.41
CA ALA A 510 20.39 -33.86 -9.28
C ALA A 510 21.23 -32.62 -9.67
N GLY A 511 22.56 -32.71 -9.59
CA GLY A 511 23.46 -31.57 -9.82
C GLY A 511 23.41 -30.53 -8.69
N GLY A 512 24.19 -29.45 -8.82
CA GLY A 512 24.28 -28.40 -7.80
C GLY A 512 23.03 -27.53 -7.68
N PHE A 513 22.87 -26.90 -6.53
CA PHE A 513 21.78 -25.97 -6.23
C PHE A 513 22.31 -24.77 -5.44
N GLU A 514 21.57 -23.66 -5.47
CA GLU A 514 21.81 -22.48 -4.65
C GLU A 514 20.85 -22.54 -3.44
N PRO A 515 21.35 -22.66 -2.19
CA PRO A 515 20.49 -22.74 -1.01
C PRO A 515 19.80 -21.40 -0.72
N PHE A 516 20.42 -20.28 -1.12
CA PHE A 516 19.90 -18.93 -0.96
C PHE A 516 19.79 -18.29 -2.33
N GLN A 517 18.56 -17.98 -2.74
CA GLN A 517 18.27 -17.39 -4.05
C GLN A 517 17.78 -15.95 -3.86
N PRO A 518 18.34 -14.97 -4.59
CA PRO A 518 17.90 -13.59 -4.48
C PRO A 518 16.49 -13.44 -5.06
N LEU A 519 15.83 -12.34 -4.70
CA LEU A 519 14.54 -11.98 -5.27
C LEU A 519 14.62 -11.82 -6.80
N GLU A 520 13.58 -12.25 -7.51
CA GLU A 520 13.47 -12.08 -8.97
C GLU A 520 13.17 -10.62 -9.34
N GLY A 521 13.69 -10.16 -10.48
CA GLY A 521 13.58 -8.76 -10.93
C GLY A 521 14.84 -7.95 -10.58
N ALA A 522 14.98 -6.75 -11.13
CA ALA A 522 16.13 -5.86 -10.82
C ALA A 522 15.73 -4.63 -10.01
N HIS A 523 14.43 -4.33 -10.00
CA HIS A 523 13.85 -3.05 -9.62
C HIS A 523 12.77 -3.27 -8.56
N PRO A 524 12.50 -2.29 -7.68
CA PRO A 524 11.38 -2.40 -6.76
C PRO A 524 10.06 -2.46 -7.53
N ALA A 525 9.14 -3.30 -7.04
CA ALA A 525 7.87 -3.52 -7.73
C ALA A 525 6.69 -3.66 -6.78
N LEU A 526 5.55 -3.10 -7.20
CA LEU A 526 4.24 -3.35 -6.63
C LEU A 526 3.64 -4.57 -7.31
N CYS A 527 3.47 -5.67 -6.60
CA CYS A 527 2.89 -6.91 -7.10
C CYS A 527 1.45 -7.07 -6.60
N ILE A 528 0.53 -7.37 -7.52
CA ILE A 528 -0.89 -7.51 -7.26
C ILE A 528 -1.33 -8.90 -7.72
N SER A 529 -2.02 -9.63 -6.84
CA SER A 529 -2.56 -10.96 -7.13
C SER A 529 -4.08 -10.95 -7.28
N PHE A 530 -4.57 -11.87 -8.11
CA PHE A 530 -6.00 -12.11 -8.36
C PHE A 530 -6.35 -13.59 -8.21
N ASP A 531 -7.60 -13.86 -7.84
CA ASP A 531 -8.15 -15.21 -7.70
C ASP A 531 -8.38 -15.91 -9.06
N THR A 532 -8.80 -15.14 -10.07
CA THR A 532 -8.98 -15.59 -11.45
C THR A 532 -8.28 -14.65 -12.44
N ALA A 533 -7.99 -15.15 -13.63
CA ALA A 533 -7.26 -14.40 -14.64
C ALA A 533 -8.10 -13.20 -15.13
N PRO A 534 -7.60 -11.95 -15.01
CA PRO A 534 -8.28 -10.78 -15.58
C PRO A 534 -8.05 -10.75 -17.10
N VAL A 535 -8.77 -11.59 -17.84
CA VAL A 535 -8.69 -11.73 -19.32
C VAL A 535 -9.69 -10.83 -20.04
N LYS A 536 -9.42 -10.52 -21.32
CA LYS A 536 -10.20 -9.59 -22.17
C LYS A 536 -10.03 -8.13 -21.72
N GLY A 537 -10.76 -7.21 -22.34
CA GLY A 537 -10.72 -5.81 -21.93
C GLY A 537 -11.61 -4.91 -22.78
N PRO A 538 -11.64 -3.60 -22.48
CA PRO A 538 -10.77 -2.92 -21.51
C PRO A 538 -11.17 -3.18 -20.04
N ILE A 539 -10.23 -3.73 -19.25
CA ILE A 539 -10.32 -3.83 -17.79
C ILE A 539 -9.72 -2.55 -17.19
N SER A 540 -10.30 -2.08 -16.09
CA SER A 540 -9.89 -0.85 -15.43
C SER A 540 -9.65 -1.08 -13.94
N LEU A 541 -8.45 -0.69 -13.48
CA LEU A 541 -8.07 -0.63 -12.06
C LEU A 541 -7.89 0.85 -11.70
N PHE A 542 -8.76 1.40 -10.87
CA PHE A 542 -8.61 2.74 -10.32
C PHE A 542 -7.73 2.72 -9.07
N ILE A 543 -6.64 3.47 -9.11
CA ILE A 543 -5.74 3.65 -7.97
C ILE A 543 -6.03 5.03 -7.41
N SER A 544 -6.56 5.07 -6.18
CA SER A 544 -6.81 6.32 -5.47
C SER A 544 -5.57 6.70 -4.66
N VAL A 545 -4.99 7.86 -4.95
CA VAL A 545 -3.77 8.36 -4.31
C VAL A 545 -4.12 9.60 -3.49
N LYS A 546 -3.72 9.61 -2.22
CA LYS A 546 -3.89 10.78 -1.37
C LYS A 546 -3.09 11.94 -1.96
N GLN A 547 -3.72 13.09 -2.07
CA GLN A 547 -3.08 14.31 -2.56
C GLN A 547 -1.81 14.62 -1.74
N GLN A 548 -0.69 14.70 -2.43
CA GLN A 548 0.63 15.06 -1.91
C GLN A 548 1.34 15.94 -2.94
N ARG A 549 2.32 16.73 -2.48
CA ARG A 549 3.17 17.50 -3.39
C ARG A 549 4.27 16.62 -3.97
N PHE A 550 4.26 16.50 -5.29
CA PHE A 550 5.31 15.86 -6.08
C PHE A 550 5.93 16.90 -7.01
N SER A 551 7.25 16.84 -7.19
CA SER A 551 7.95 17.55 -8.26
C SER A 551 8.22 16.61 -9.44
N GLU A 552 8.76 17.16 -10.54
CA GLU A 552 9.29 16.40 -11.70
C GLU A 552 10.23 15.27 -11.27
N HIS A 553 11.01 15.47 -10.20
CA HIS A 553 12.01 14.50 -9.74
C HIS A 553 11.43 13.37 -8.89
N ASP A 554 10.14 13.45 -8.53
CA ASP A 554 9.45 12.44 -7.70
C ASP A 554 8.58 11.50 -8.52
N VAL A 555 8.47 11.71 -9.84
CA VAL A 555 7.65 10.88 -10.74
C VAL A 555 8.48 9.69 -11.22
N PRO A 556 8.14 8.45 -10.83
CA PRO A 556 8.91 7.28 -11.22
C PRO A 556 8.55 6.79 -12.63
N LEU A 557 9.51 6.12 -13.26
CA LEU A 557 9.27 5.34 -14.48
C LEU A 557 8.68 3.97 -14.12
N LEU A 558 7.36 3.82 -14.24
CA LEU A 558 6.69 2.53 -14.03
C LEU A 558 6.49 1.75 -15.33
N GLU A 559 6.86 0.48 -15.31
CA GLU A 559 6.52 -0.49 -16.34
C GLU A 559 5.65 -1.60 -15.76
N TRP A 560 4.52 -1.87 -16.41
CA TRP A 560 3.60 -2.90 -15.99
C TRP A 560 3.91 -4.23 -16.66
N GLU A 561 3.92 -5.31 -15.88
CA GLU A 561 4.19 -6.67 -16.33
C GLU A 561 3.11 -7.61 -15.78
N TYR A 562 2.90 -8.72 -16.45
CA TYR A 562 2.01 -9.79 -16.03
C TYR A 562 2.72 -11.14 -16.12
N LEU A 563 2.26 -12.10 -15.34
CA LEU A 563 2.82 -13.45 -15.36
C LEU A 563 2.13 -14.28 -16.44
N ARG A 564 2.90 -14.67 -17.47
CA ARG A 564 2.41 -15.47 -18.60
C ARG A 564 2.87 -16.92 -18.51
N THR A 565 2.16 -17.77 -19.24
CA THR A 565 2.55 -19.17 -19.43
C THR A 565 3.88 -19.21 -20.18
N GLY A 566 4.83 -20.01 -19.70
CA GLY A 566 6.17 -20.06 -20.29
C GLY A 566 6.14 -20.47 -21.78
N ALA A 567 7.07 -19.93 -22.56
CA ALA A 567 7.10 -20.08 -24.02
C ALA A 567 7.16 -21.54 -24.52
N VAL A 568 7.63 -22.46 -23.68
CA VAL A 568 7.68 -23.91 -23.97
C VAL A 568 6.70 -24.65 -23.06
N PRO A 569 5.90 -25.61 -23.57
CA PRO A 569 5.04 -26.44 -22.74
C PRO A 569 5.82 -27.10 -21.59
N GLY A 570 5.39 -26.84 -20.34
CA GLY A 570 6.04 -27.35 -19.13
C GLY A 570 7.17 -26.47 -18.57
N SER A 571 7.50 -25.34 -19.21
CA SER A 571 8.38 -24.33 -18.60
C SER A 571 7.67 -23.54 -17.51
N ALA A 572 8.45 -22.99 -16.58
CA ALA A 572 7.92 -22.15 -15.51
C ALA A 572 7.27 -20.88 -16.09
N PRO A 573 6.26 -20.31 -15.41
CA PRO A 573 5.70 -19.01 -15.75
C PRO A 573 6.77 -17.93 -15.79
N GLU A 574 6.63 -16.95 -16.68
CA GLU A 574 7.60 -15.86 -16.85
C GLU A 574 6.89 -14.50 -16.88
N TRP A 575 7.60 -13.46 -16.44
CA TRP A 575 7.10 -12.09 -16.50
C TRP A 575 7.20 -11.52 -17.92
N ALA A 576 6.10 -10.94 -18.40
CA ALA A 576 6.03 -10.30 -19.71
C ALA A 576 5.40 -8.91 -19.60
N ALA A 577 5.77 -7.98 -20.49
CA ALA A 577 5.24 -6.62 -20.50
C ALA A 577 3.73 -6.60 -20.75
N LEU A 578 3.00 -5.87 -19.90
CA LEU A 578 1.57 -5.61 -20.01
C LEU A 578 1.36 -4.21 -20.60
N LYS A 579 0.67 -4.13 -21.74
CA LYS A 579 0.32 -2.83 -22.33
C LYS A 579 -0.80 -2.19 -21.54
N VAL A 580 -0.51 -1.06 -20.91
CA VAL A 580 -1.45 -0.30 -20.09
C VAL A 580 -1.62 1.13 -20.62
N ILE A 581 -2.78 1.71 -20.35
CA ILE A 581 -2.98 3.17 -20.32
C ILE A 581 -2.99 3.55 -18.85
N ASP A 582 -1.91 4.18 -18.39
CA ASP A 582 -1.71 4.56 -16.99
C ASP A 582 -1.97 6.05 -16.79
N GLU A 583 -3.09 6.39 -16.14
CA GLU A 583 -3.47 7.77 -15.81
C GLU A 583 -2.92 8.22 -14.43
N THR A 584 -2.23 7.35 -13.70
CA THR A 584 -1.72 7.61 -12.33
C THR A 584 -0.41 8.39 -12.29
N ASN A 585 0.22 8.60 -13.45
CA ASN A 585 1.51 9.28 -13.59
C ASN A 585 2.56 8.73 -12.61
N GLY A 586 2.80 7.41 -12.65
CA GLY A 586 3.75 6.78 -11.75
C GLY A 586 3.25 6.69 -10.30
N LEU A 587 1.95 6.51 -10.08
CA LEU A 587 1.31 6.49 -8.74
C LEU A 587 1.39 7.82 -7.97
N THR A 588 1.66 8.94 -8.64
CA THR A 588 1.74 10.28 -8.01
C THR A 588 0.39 11.00 -7.96
N GLN A 589 -0.64 10.47 -8.65
CA GLN A 589 -2.00 11.02 -8.65
C GLN A 589 -3.04 9.90 -8.81
N SER A 590 -4.27 10.14 -8.32
CA SER A 590 -5.39 9.21 -8.56
C SER A 590 -5.63 9.04 -10.06
N GLY A 591 -5.88 7.82 -10.53
CA GLY A 591 -6.10 7.56 -11.95
C GLY A 591 -6.41 6.09 -12.24
N THR A 592 -6.90 5.83 -13.46
CA THR A 592 -7.13 4.45 -13.91
C THR A 592 -5.91 3.88 -14.63
N VAL A 593 -5.63 2.61 -14.36
CA VAL A 593 -4.72 1.76 -15.13
C VAL A 593 -5.60 0.84 -15.95
N GLN A 594 -5.68 1.10 -17.25
CA GLN A 594 -6.54 0.35 -18.16
C GLN A 594 -5.70 -0.60 -19.02
N PHE A 595 -6.15 -1.85 -19.16
CA PHE A 595 -5.45 -2.84 -19.96
C PHE A 595 -6.40 -3.85 -20.60
N VAL A 596 -5.90 -4.52 -21.64
CA VAL A 596 -6.53 -5.72 -22.20
C VAL A 596 -5.79 -6.92 -21.66
N GLY A 597 -6.48 -7.70 -20.84
CA GLY A 597 -6.00 -8.93 -20.24
C GLY A 597 -5.61 -9.98 -21.28
N PRO A 598 -4.33 -10.35 -21.38
CA PRO A 598 -3.86 -11.37 -22.32
C PRO A 598 -4.44 -12.75 -22.00
N SER A 599 -4.68 -13.59 -23.02
CA SER A 599 -5.28 -14.92 -22.81
C SER A 599 -4.32 -15.95 -22.21
N ASP A 600 -3.02 -15.64 -22.15
CA ASP A 600 -1.94 -16.54 -21.72
C ASP A 600 -1.51 -16.33 -20.26
N PHE A 601 -2.32 -15.64 -19.45
CA PHE A 601 -2.14 -15.51 -18.00
C PHE A 601 -1.88 -16.87 -17.34
N ALA A 602 -0.78 -16.98 -16.60
CA ALA A 602 -0.44 -18.19 -15.86
C ALA A 602 -0.75 -18.04 -14.37
N ALA A 603 -1.39 -19.07 -13.81
CA ALA A 603 -1.48 -19.22 -12.37
C ALA A 603 -0.13 -19.66 -11.81
N ALA A 604 0.34 -18.99 -10.76
CA ALA A 604 1.58 -19.35 -10.09
C ALA A 604 1.50 -19.08 -8.58
N SER A 605 2.35 -19.77 -7.82
CA SER A 605 2.60 -19.44 -6.42
C SER A 605 3.75 -18.44 -6.34
N VAL A 606 3.45 -17.19 -6.02
CA VAL A 606 4.46 -16.13 -5.82
C VAL A 606 4.30 -15.63 -4.39
N PHE A 607 5.41 -15.55 -3.64
CA PHE A 607 5.40 -15.17 -2.22
C PHE A 607 4.45 -16.03 -1.35
N GLY A 608 4.38 -17.33 -1.64
CA GLY A 608 3.51 -18.28 -0.94
C GLY A 608 2.02 -18.12 -1.25
N GLN A 609 1.64 -17.16 -2.09
CA GLN A 609 0.27 -16.94 -2.53
C GLN A 609 0.06 -17.51 -3.93
N HIS A 610 -0.94 -18.38 -4.07
CA HIS A 610 -1.38 -18.85 -5.38
C HIS A 610 -2.37 -17.87 -6.02
N GLY A 611 -2.18 -17.56 -7.29
CA GLY A 611 -3.09 -16.68 -8.04
C GLY A 611 -2.53 -16.27 -9.39
N TYR A 612 -3.17 -15.27 -10.00
CA TYR A 612 -2.74 -14.60 -11.22
C TYR A 612 -2.12 -13.26 -10.86
N TRP A 613 -1.02 -12.89 -11.52
CA TRP A 613 -0.20 -11.78 -11.05
C TRP A 613 0.03 -10.72 -12.12
N ILE A 614 -0.06 -9.47 -11.69
CA ILE A 614 0.51 -8.31 -12.39
C ILE A 614 1.47 -7.61 -11.43
N ARG A 615 2.46 -6.90 -11.98
CA ARG A 615 3.32 -6.02 -11.19
C ARG A 615 3.64 -4.72 -11.91
N ALA A 616 3.80 -3.66 -11.15
CA ALA A 616 4.33 -2.39 -11.63
C ALA A 616 5.77 -2.25 -11.13
N SER A 617 6.74 -2.36 -12.04
CA SER A 617 8.18 -2.26 -11.76
C SER A 617 8.66 -0.82 -11.96
N ASN A 618 9.30 -0.25 -10.94
CA ASN A 618 9.87 1.10 -10.97
C ASN A 618 11.31 1.04 -11.53
N ARG A 619 11.45 1.34 -12.83
CA ARG A 619 12.68 1.08 -13.62
C ARG A 619 13.84 2.02 -13.33
N ASP A 620 13.58 3.14 -12.70
CA ASP A 620 14.58 4.14 -12.30
C ASP A 620 15.00 4.01 -10.83
N ASP A 621 14.51 3.00 -10.12
CA ASP A 621 14.75 2.72 -8.70
C ASP A 621 14.44 3.90 -7.77
N LEU A 622 13.59 4.84 -8.21
CA LEU A 622 13.28 6.06 -7.49
C LEU A 622 12.70 5.75 -6.10
N TYR A 623 11.85 4.73 -6.01
CA TYR A 623 11.22 4.27 -4.77
C TYR A 623 12.10 3.32 -3.93
N ASP A 624 13.30 2.97 -4.39
CA ASP A 624 14.28 2.18 -3.64
C ASP A 624 15.31 3.06 -2.90
N HIS A 625 15.22 4.39 -3.03
CA HIS A 625 16.20 5.30 -2.46
C HIS A 625 16.05 5.45 -0.93
N VAL A 626 17.05 4.91 -0.21
CA VAL A 626 17.17 4.96 1.26
C VAL A 626 17.43 6.38 1.81
N SER A 627 17.78 7.36 0.96
CA SER A 627 18.16 8.71 1.38
C SER A 627 16.99 9.57 1.89
N GLY A 628 15.74 9.12 1.76
CA GLY A 628 14.55 9.81 2.27
C GLY A 628 14.22 11.14 1.58
N HIS A 629 14.84 11.43 0.45
CA HIS A 629 14.59 12.67 -0.32
C HIS A 629 13.38 12.56 -1.25
N VAL A 630 12.95 11.33 -1.59
CA VAL A 630 11.82 11.06 -2.48
C VAL A 630 10.55 10.91 -1.65
N VAL A 631 9.49 11.61 -2.05
CA VAL A 631 8.17 11.46 -1.42
C VAL A 631 7.51 10.18 -1.94
N ILE A 632 7.26 9.23 -1.03
CA ILE A 632 6.55 7.99 -1.36
C ILE A 632 5.03 8.27 -1.39
N PRO A 633 4.31 7.81 -2.44
CA PRO A 633 2.88 8.02 -2.54
C PRO A 633 2.10 7.22 -1.49
N MET A 634 1.08 7.86 -0.92
CA MET A 634 0.12 7.27 -0.02
C MET A 634 -1.14 6.89 -0.79
N ILE A 635 -1.39 5.60 -0.95
CA ILE A 635 -2.54 5.07 -1.68
C ILE A 635 -3.71 4.92 -0.72
N GLN A 636 -4.90 5.36 -1.12
CA GLN A 636 -6.13 5.23 -0.34
C GLN A 636 -6.88 3.93 -0.66
N GLY A 637 -6.75 3.38 -1.86
CA GLY A 637 -7.35 2.10 -2.23
C GLY A 637 -7.12 1.71 -3.69
N LEU A 638 -7.34 0.42 -3.97
CA LEU A 638 -7.23 -0.20 -5.30
C LEU A 638 -8.61 -0.73 -5.74
N PHE A 639 -9.28 -0.03 -6.63
CA PHE A 639 -10.67 -0.33 -7.00
C PHE A 639 -10.73 -0.93 -8.41
N MET A 640 -11.13 -2.19 -8.51
CA MET A 640 -11.37 -2.85 -9.80
C MET A 640 -12.69 -2.38 -10.40
N ASN A 641 -12.87 -2.55 -11.72
CA ASN A 641 -14.14 -2.31 -12.42
C ASN A 641 -14.61 -0.85 -12.31
N THR A 642 -13.66 0.08 -12.27
CA THR A 642 -13.94 1.50 -12.10
C THR A 642 -13.87 2.26 -13.42
N VAL A 643 -14.87 3.08 -13.72
CA VAL A 643 -14.95 3.90 -14.93
C VAL A 643 -15.14 5.37 -14.59
N HIS A 644 -14.68 6.25 -15.47
CA HIS A 644 -14.91 7.68 -15.34
C HIS A 644 -16.37 8.02 -15.71
N VAL A 645 -17.02 8.84 -14.90
CA VAL A 645 -18.40 9.31 -15.09
C VAL A 645 -18.46 10.83 -15.08
N LEU A 646 -19.42 11.37 -15.83
CA LEU A 646 -19.71 12.80 -15.91
C LEU A 646 -21.13 13.05 -15.44
N GLN A 647 -21.35 14.14 -14.71
CA GLN A 647 -22.66 14.62 -14.33
C GLN A 647 -23.30 15.30 -15.54
N GLN A 648 -23.98 14.51 -16.34
CA GLN A 648 -24.66 14.96 -17.53
C GLN A 648 -25.89 14.11 -17.80
N GLU A 649 -26.85 14.71 -18.51
CA GLU A 649 -28.03 14.03 -19.07
C GLU A 649 -27.98 14.24 -20.58
N THR A 650 -27.90 13.15 -21.34
CA THR A 650 -27.97 13.19 -22.80
C THR A 650 -29.42 13.11 -23.26
N ILE A 651 -29.92 14.18 -23.88
CA ILE A 651 -31.22 14.22 -24.54
C ILE A 651 -31.00 13.88 -26.01
N THR A 652 -31.71 12.86 -26.51
CA THR A 652 -31.56 12.37 -27.89
C THR A 652 -32.74 12.79 -28.76
N ALA A 653 -32.42 13.31 -29.95
CA ALA A 653 -33.39 13.61 -31.01
C ALA A 653 -34.60 14.46 -30.56
N GLU A 654 -34.38 15.46 -29.70
CA GLU A 654 -35.44 16.40 -29.31
C GLU A 654 -35.84 17.27 -30.50
N ILE A 655 -37.15 17.46 -30.69
CA ILE A 655 -37.68 18.44 -31.64
C ILE A 655 -37.95 19.75 -30.86
N PRO A 656 -37.17 20.82 -31.08
CA PRO A 656 -37.29 22.04 -30.30
C PRO A 656 -38.52 22.87 -30.67
N LEU A 657 -38.98 23.69 -29.74
CA LEU A 657 -40.12 24.58 -29.92
C LEU A 657 -39.73 25.81 -30.75
N VAL A 658 -40.45 26.08 -31.84
CA VAL A 658 -40.25 27.27 -32.67
C VAL A 658 -40.68 28.54 -31.92
N LYS A 659 -39.86 29.58 -31.99
CA LYS A 659 -40.08 30.87 -31.33
C LYS A 659 -40.07 32.00 -32.36
N GLY A 660 -41.13 32.80 -32.36
CA GLY A 660 -41.28 33.93 -33.29
C GLY A 660 -42.04 33.56 -34.57
N LEU A 661 -42.35 34.58 -35.39
CA LEU A 661 -43.16 34.44 -36.61
C LEU A 661 -42.34 34.00 -37.84
N GLU A 662 -41.02 34.16 -37.79
CA GLU A 662 -40.13 33.92 -38.92
C GLU A 662 -39.49 32.52 -38.91
N GLU A 663 -39.78 31.68 -37.91
CA GLU A 663 -39.25 30.30 -37.77
C GLU A 663 -37.70 30.20 -37.74
N LEU A 664 -37.04 31.29 -37.33
CA LEU A 664 -35.57 31.39 -37.26
C LEU A 664 -34.99 31.08 -35.86
N GLU A 665 -35.82 31.06 -34.82
CA GLU A 665 -35.40 30.74 -33.45
C GLU A 665 -36.09 29.48 -32.93
N TYR A 666 -35.30 28.60 -32.32
CA TYR A 666 -35.75 27.33 -31.74
C TYR A 666 -35.35 27.28 -30.27
N GLN A 667 -36.22 26.75 -29.41
CA GLN A 667 -36.05 26.67 -27.97
C GLN A 667 -36.05 25.20 -27.53
N LEU A 668 -34.97 24.78 -26.90
CA LEU A 668 -34.84 23.46 -26.29
C LEU A 668 -35.55 23.40 -24.94
N SER A 669 -35.96 22.20 -24.55
CA SER A 669 -36.71 21.90 -23.34
C SER A 669 -35.88 22.04 -22.07
N ARG A 670 -34.58 21.74 -22.17
CA ARG A 670 -33.60 21.89 -21.08
C ARG A 670 -32.65 23.07 -21.34
N GLN A 671 -32.04 23.54 -20.26
CA GLN A 671 -31.06 24.64 -20.24
C GLN A 671 -29.72 24.13 -19.74
N GLY A 672 -28.65 24.93 -19.84
CA GLY A 672 -27.32 24.53 -19.38
C GLY A 672 -26.66 23.50 -20.30
N ILE A 673 -26.67 23.78 -21.60
CA ILE A 673 -26.15 22.90 -22.64
C ILE A 673 -24.63 22.89 -22.62
N VAL A 674 -24.04 21.69 -22.56
CA VAL A 674 -22.59 21.46 -22.61
C VAL A 674 -22.15 21.24 -24.05
N SER A 675 -22.89 20.40 -24.78
CA SER A 675 -22.63 20.04 -26.17
C SER A 675 -23.93 19.78 -26.91
N GLU A 676 -23.91 19.93 -28.23
CA GLU A 676 -25.10 19.77 -29.06
C GLU A 676 -24.75 19.29 -30.48
N GLU A 677 -25.69 18.57 -31.07
CA GLU A 677 -25.71 18.20 -32.48
C GLU A 677 -27.07 18.55 -33.07
N VAL A 678 -27.08 19.46 -34.03
CA VAL A 678 -28.29 19.88 -34.74
C VAL A 678 -28.36 19.15 -36.07
N TRP A 679 -29.43 18.37 -36.22
CA TRP A 679 -29.75 17.61 -37.42
C TRP A 679 -30.99 18.21 -38.08
N VAL A 680 -30.90 18.51 -39.37
CA VAL A 680 -32.00 19.08 -40.15
C VAL A 680 -32.41 18.11 -41.24
N ASP A 681 -33.72 17.94 -41.43
CA ASP A 681 -34.26 17.14 -42.52
C ASP A 681 -34.10 17.92 -43.83
N GLU A 682 -33.23 17.45 -44.71
CA GLU A 682 -33.03 18.02 -46.05
C GLU A 682 -33.45 17.03 -47.15
N THR A 683 -34.31 16.06 -46.85
CA THR A 683 -34.69 14.96 -47.78
C THR A 683 -35.04 15.43 -49.19
N ASP A 684 -35.84 16.48 -49.33
CA ASP A 684 -36.28 17.00 -50.64
C ASP A 684 -35.26 17.96 -51.30
N PHE A 685 -34.13 18.25 -50.63
CA PHE A 685 -33.20 19.32 -51.00
C PHE A 685 -31.77 18.83 -51.25
N VAL A 686 -31.40 17.63 -50.78
CA VAL A 686 -30.10 17.01 -51.05
C VAL A 686 -30.15 16.22 -52.37
N THR A 687 -29.14 16.40 -53.22
CA THR A 687 -29.02 15.69 -54.50
C THR A 687 -28.37 14.31 -54.35
N GLU A 688 -28.65 13.37 -55.27
CA GLU A 688 -27.97 12.05 -55.29
C GLU A 688 -26.44 12.17 -55.47
N GLU A 689 -25.96 13.23 -56.14
CA GLU A 689 -24.53 13.52 -56.26
C GLU A 689 -23.92 13.88 -54.90
N GLU A 690 -24.57 14.73 -54.10
CA GLU A 690 -24.12 15.07 -52.72
C GLU A 690 -24.13 13.85 -51.80
N ILE A 691 -25.14 12.97 -51.91
CA ILE A 691 -25.20 11.70 -51.16
C ILE A 691 -24.02 10.80 -51.55
N SER A 692 -23.70 10.71 -52.84
CA SER A 692 -22.61 9.87 -53.34
C SER A 692 -21.23 10.41 -52.96
N GLU A 693 -21.02 11.72 -53.02
CA GLU A 693 -19.79 12.38 -52.54
C GLU A 693 -19.60 12.16 -51.05
N TYR A 694 -20.68 12.23 -50.28
CA TYR A 694 -20.68 11.98 -48.85
C TYR A 694 -20.27 10.54 -48.50
N GLU A 695 -20.93 9.54 -49.11
CA GLU A 695 -20.63 8.12 -48.91
C GLU A 695 -19.16 7.78 -49.24
N GLN A 696 -18.52 8.54 -50.12
CA GLN A 696 -17.09 8.43 -50.44
C GLN A 696 -16.17 9.16 -49.44
N SER A 697 -16.63 10.24 -48.81
CA SER A 697 -15.84 11.06 -47.88
C SER A 697 -15.64 10.39 -46.51
N GLY A 698 -16.59 9.56 -46.07
CA GLY A 698 -16.55 8.84 -44.79
C GLY A 698 -16.72 9.70 -43.53
N VAL A 699 -17.06 10.99 -43.64
CA VAL A 699 -17.31 11.88 -42.49
C VAL A 699 -18.76 11.75 -42.06
N PRO A 700 -19.14 11.63 -40.76
CA PRO A 700 -20.53 11.42 -40.33
C PRO A 700 -21.36 12.74 -40.28
N LEU A 701 -21.62 13.36 -41.43
CA LEU A 701 -22.43 14.58 -41.60
C LEU A 701 -23.86 14.32 -42.08
N MET A 702 -24.20 13.12 -42.53
CA MET A 702 -25.53 12.75 -43.00
C MET A 702 -25.97 11.38 -42.45
N ASP A 703 -27.20 11.29 -41.95
CA ASP A 703 -27.90 10.05 -41.60
C ASP A 703 -28.99 9.79 -42.66
N ILE A 704 -28.78 8.77 -43.48
CA ILE A 704 -29.62 8.45 -44.64
C ILE A 704 -30.40 7.17 -44.33
N ARG A 705 -31.72 7.28 -44.32
CA ARG A 705 -32.63 6.14 -44.18
C ARG A 705 -33.16 5.75 -45.55
N ARG A 706 -33.02 4.47 -45.89
CA ARG A 706 -33.50 3.89 -47.15
C ARG A 706 -34.59 2.84 -46.88
N ASP A 707 -35.52 2.69 -47.82
CA ASP A 707 -36.51 1.62 -47.77
C ASP A 707 -35.90 0.26 -48.18
N SER A 708 -36.71 -0.81 -48.15
CA SER A 708 -36.30 -2.15 -48.57
C SER A 708 -35.94 -2.27 -50.06
N GLU A 709 -36.30 -1.28 -50.88
CA GLU A 709 -35.97 -1.21 -52.31
C GLU A 709 -34.71 -0.36 -52.57
N GLY A 710 -34.13 0.24 -51.52
CA GLY A 710 -32.92 1.06 -51.57
C GLY A 710 -33.17 2.54 -51.88
N ASN A 711 -34.43 2.97 -52.02
CA ASN A 711 -34.79 4.36 -52.24
C ASN A 711 -34.57 5.17 -50.96
N VAL A 712 -34.07 6.39 -51.11
CA VAL A 712 -33.88 7.32 -50.00
C VAL A 712 -35.23 7.77 -49.47
N MET A 713 -35.53 7.43 -48.22
CA MET A 713 -36.75 7.85 -47.52
C MET A 713 -36.56 9.14 -46.75
N GLN A 714 -35.38 9.30 -46.14
CA GLN A 714 -35.10 10.45 -45.29
C GLN A 714 -33.60 10.74 -45.22
N VAL A 715 -33.22 12.01 -45.28
CA VAL A 715 -31.83 12.49 -45.18
C VAL A 715 -31.74 13.55 -44.09
N TRP A 716 -31.08 13.19 -43.00
CA TRP A 716 -30.76 14.11 -41.92
C TRP A 716 -29.35 14.63 -42.10
N VAL A 717 -29.20 15.94 -42.24
CA VAL A 717 -27.89 16.57 -42.39
C VAL A 717 -27.51 17.27 -41.09
N ARG A 718 -26.30 17.00 -40.62
CA ARG A 718 -25.70 17.65 -39.46
C ARG A 718 -25.24 19.04 -39.84
N TRP A 719 -25.82 20.05 -39.21
CA TRP A 719 -25.40 21.44 -39.37
C TRP A 719 -24.20 21.75 -38.47
N THR A 720 -23.44 22.80 -38.81
CA THR A 720 -22.23 23.21 -38.08
C THR A 720 -22.51 24.43 -37.21
N ALA A 721 -22.10 24.38 -35.94
CA ALA A 721 -22.23 25.53 -35.04
C ALA A 721 -21.22 26.62 -35.44
N VAL A 722 -21.71 27.85 -35.62
CA VAL A 722 -20.89 29.04 -35.86
C VAL A 722 -21.14 30.08 -34.76
N ARG A 723 -20.23 31.05 -34.65
CA ARG A 723 -20.33 32.13 -33.66
C ARG A 723 -21.42 33.12 -34.03
N ASP A 724 -21.43 33.50 -35.30
CA ASP A 724 -22.42 34.35 -35.93
C ASP A 724 -22.50 34.02 -37.43
N PHE A 725 -23.46 34.63 -38.13
CA PHE A 725 -23.67 34.38 -39.55
C PHE A 725 -22.89 35.32 -40.49
N THR A 726 -21.99 36.16 -39.97
CA THR A 726 -21.31 37.22 -40.75
C THR A 726 -20.45 36.64 -41.87
N GLU A 727 -19.79 35.50 -41.63
CA GLU A 727 -18.99 34.77 -42.62
C GLU A 727 -19.78 33.67 -43.34
N SER A 728 -21.07 33.51 -43.06
CA SER A 728 -21.91 32.44 -43.62
C SER A 728 -22.59 32.87 -44.92
N GLY A 729 -22.37 32.11 -45.99
CA GLY A 729 -23.10 32.23 -47.25
C GLY A 729 -24.49 31.60 -47.19
N SER A 730 -25.32 31.86 -48.21
CA SER A 730 -26.71 31.39 -48.28
C SER A 730 -26.90 29.87 -48.40
N ARG A 731 -25.83 29.13 -48.68
CA ARG A 731 -25.82 27.65 -48.76
C ARG A 731 -25.11 26.99 -47.58
N ASP A 732 -24.56 27.78 -46.66
CA ASP A 732 -23.79 27.24 -45.55
C ASP A 732 -24.75 26.71 -44.47
N ARG A 733 -24.62 25.43 -44.14
CA ARG A 733 -25.43 24.70 -43.15
C ARG A 733 -25.01 25.07 -41.73
N HIS A 734 -25.26 26.31 -41.35
CA HIS A 734 -24.78 26.90 -40.10
C HIS A 734 -25.91 27.21 -39.12
N TYR A 735 -25.63 27.06 -37.82
CA TYR A 735 -26.51 27.52 -36.74
C TYR A 735 -25.71 28.22 -35.64
N VAL A 736 -26.38 29.07 -34.87
CA VAL A 736 -25.84 29.72 -33.68
C VAL A 736 -26.61 29.22 -32.46
N ILE A 737 -25.95 28.90 -31.36
CA ILE A 737 -26.61 28.45 -30.14
C ILE A 737 -26.20 29.28 -28.91
N ASP A 738 -27.21 29.72 -28.16
CA ASP A 738 -27.06 30.18 -26.79
C ASP A 738 -27.19 28.99 -25.85
N ARG A 739 -26.05 28.43 -25.43
CA ARG A 739 -25.97 27.25 -24.57
C ARG A 739 -26.52 27.47 -23.16
N THR A 740 -26.55 28.72 -22.69
CA THR A 740 -27.09 29.05 -21.36
C THR A 740 -28.58 28.84 -21.34
N PHE A 741 -29.28 29.39 -22.34
CA PHE A 741 -30.74 29.36 -22.41
C PHE A 741 -31.32 28.28 -23.33
N GLY A 742 -30.47 27.52 -24.02
CA GLY A 742 -30.88 26.50 -24.98
C GLY A 742 -31.62 27.06 -26.19
N ARG A 743 -31.15 28.20 -26.73
CA ARG A 743 -31.75 28.82 -27.93
C ARG A 743 -30.88 28.60 -29.14
N ILE A 744 -31.44 28.03 -30.19
CA ILE A 744 -30.79 27.86 -31.49
C ILE A 744 -31.36 28.88 -32.46
N ARG A 745 -30.47 29.49 -33.23
CA ARG A 745 -30.78 30.36 -34.36
C ARG A 745 -30.24 29.75 -35.63
N VAL A 746 -31.04 29.80 -36.69
CA VAL A 746 -30.68 29.34 -38.03
C VAL A 746 -30.56 30.52 -38.99
N GLY A 747 -29.98 30.29 -40.16
CA GLY A 747 -29.82 31.32 -41.19
C GLY A 747 -31.15 31.75 -41.80
N ASP A 748 -31.16 32.96 -42.35
CA ASP A 748 -32.34 33.56 -43.02
C ASP A 748 -32.40 33.26 -44.53
N GLY A 749 -31.46 32.48 -45.05
CA GLY A 749 -31.30 32.18 -46.47
C GLY A 749 -30.42 33.20 -47.22
N VAL A 750 -29.98 34.28 -46.57
CA VAL A 750 -28.95 35.20 -47.06
C VAL A 750 -27.64 34.97 -46.30
N GLN A 751 -27.72 34.99 -44.97
CA GLN A 751 -26.62 34.70 -44.05
C GLN A 751 -26.87 33.34 -43.38
N GLY A 752 -26.30 32.29 -43.95
CA GLY A 752 -26.61 30.90 -43.59
C GLY A 752 -27.87 30.38 -44.29
N LEU A 753 -27.92 29.06 -44.48
CA LEU A 753 -29.06 28.37 -45.08
C LEU A 753 -30.29 28.44 -44.17
N HIS A 754 -31.46 28.67 -44.77
CA HIS A 754 -32.75 28.57 -44.07
C HIS A 754 -33.24 27.12 -44.11
N PRO A 755 -33.71 26.53 -42.98
CA PRO A 755 -34.25 25.17 -42.98
C PRO A 755 -35.42 25.00 -43.97
N PRO A 756 -35.57 23.83 -44.62
CA PRO A 756 -36.69 23.54 -45.51
C PRO A 756 -38.07 23.78 -44.89
N LYS A 757 -38.96 24.51 -45.58
CA LYS A 757 -40.33 24.78 -45.08
C LYS A 757 -41.25 23.58 -45.29
N GLY A 758 -41.56 22.83 -44.24
CA GLY A 758 -42.57 21.76 -44.24
C GLY A 758 -42.60 20.90 -42.97
N GLY A 759 -43.64 21.05 -42.13
CA GLY A 759 -43.94 20.16 -41.00
C GLY A 759 -43.24 20.46 -39.67
N LEU A 760 -43.78 19.93 -38.55
CA LEU A 760 -43.32 20.17 -37.17
C LEU A 760 -41.98 19.48 -36.81
N GLU A 761 -41.49 18.55 -37.64
CA GLU A 761 -40.33 17.69 -37.35
C GLU A 761 -39.12 18.00 -38.26
N GLN A 762 -38.83 19.28 -38.55
CA GLN A 762 -37.73 19.64 -39.48
C GLN A 762 -36.34 19.59 -38.84
N LEU A 763 -36.26 19.68 -37.52
CA LEU A 763 -35.01 19.83 -36.79
C LEU A 763 -35.04 18.93 -35.57
N LYS A 764 -33.99 18.12 -35.40
CA LYS A 764 -33.74 17.36 -34.18
C LYS A 764 -32.44 17.82 -33.57
N VAL A 765 -32.41 17.86 -32.25
CA VAL A 765 -31.22 18.20 -31.49
C VAL A 765 -30.93 17.07 -30.53
N THR A 766 -29.73 16.54 -30.62
CA THR A 766 -29.16 15.69 -29.58
C THR A 766 -28.21 16.56 -28.78
N TYR A 767 -28.40 16.69 -27.48
CA TYR A 767 -27.60 17.60 -26.67
C TYR A 767 -27.44 17.09 -25.24
N GLN A 768 -26.35 17.54 -24.61
CA GLN A 768 -26.00 17.18 -23.25
C GLN A 768 -26.22 18.38 -22.33
N VAL A 769 -26.87 18.16 -21.19
CA VAL A 769 -27.05 19.18 -20.15
C VAL A 769 -26.35 18.80 -18.87
N THR A 770 -25.99 19.80 -18.07
CA THR A 770 -25.39 19.61 -16.75
C THR A 770 -26.17 20.37 -15.68
N SER A 771 -26.14 19.83 -14.47
CA SER A 771 -26.68 20.46 -13.25
C SER A 771 -25.62 21.30 -12.53
N GLY A 772 -24.45 21.54 -13.13
CA GLY A 772 -23.46 22.48 -12.65
C GLY A 772 -22.90 22.11 -11.27
N GLN A 773 -22.99 23.04 -10.31
CA GLN A 773 -22.41 22.85 -8.98
C GLN A 773 -23.13 21.78 -8.15
N ILE A 774 -24.42 21.53 -8.42
CA ILE A 774 -25.23 20.51 -7.74
C ILE A 774 -24.67 19.11 -7.99
N GLY A 775 -23.97 18.90 -9.11
CA GLY A 775 -23.28 17.66 -9.43
C GLY A 775 -22.06 17.33 -8.55
N ASN A 776 -21.65 18.18 -7.62
CA ASN A 776 -20.53 17.86 -6.73
C ASN A 776 -21.05 17.10 -5.50
N VAL A 777 -21.14 15.77 -5.61
CA VAL A 777 -21.62 14.90 -4.52
C VAL A 777 -20.48 14.23 -3.75
N PRO A 778 -20.63 13.94 -2.45
CA PRO A 778 -19.61 13.23 -1.68
C PRO A 778 -19.34 11.80 -2.18
N ALA A 779 -18.28 11.16 -1.67
CA ALA A 779 -18.03 9.75 -1.90
C ALA A 779 -19.24 8.87 -1.51
N ARG A 780 -19.44 7.77 -2.24
CA ARG A 780 -20.55 6.79 -2.10
C ARG A 780 -21.98 7.32 -2.25
N HIS A 781 -22.17 8.56 -2.70
CA HIS A 781 -23.52 9.11 -2.94
C HIS A 781 -24.07 8.78 -4.33
N ILE A 782 -23.21 8.44 -5.30
CA ILE A 782 -23.63 7.90 -6.60
C ILE A 782 -23.84 6.39 -6.43
N ASN A 783 -25.03 5.99 -6.01
CA ASN A 783 -25.33 4.61 -5.58
C ASN A 783 -26.56 3.98 -6.23
N GLY A 784 -27.25 4.71 -7.12
CA GLY A 784 -28.38 4.19 -7.87
C GLY A 784 -28.00 3.84 -9.31
N MET A 785 -28.54 2.75 -9.83
CA MET A 785 -28.56 2.49 -11.28
C MET A 785 -29.93 2.89 -11.81
N GLN A 786 -29.97 3.67 -12.89
CA GLN A 786 -31.25 4.09 -13.49
C GLN A 786 -31.97 2.88 -14.11
N ASP A 787 -31.21 2.07 -14.85
CA ASP A 787 -31.64 0.78 -15.37
C ASP A 787 -30.90 -0.34 -14.64
N SER A 788 -31.60 -1.43 -14.31
CA SER A 788 -30.95 -2.60 -13.71
C SER A 788 -29.99 -3.25 -14.70
N ILE A 789 -28.71 -3.34 -14.35
CA ILE A 789 -27.69 -3.99 -15.17
C ILE A 789 -27.53 -5.44 -14.70
N ALA A 790 -27.67 -6.40 -15.61
CA ALA A 790 -27.57 -7.81 -15.27
C ALA A 790 -26.21 -8.14 -14.63
N PHE A 791 -26.22 -8.95 -13.56
CA PHE A 791 -25.05 -9.39 -12.79
C PHE A 791 -24.29 -8.30 -12.02
N VAL A 792 -24.75 -7.05 -12.04
CA VAL A 792 -24.22 -5.96 -11.22
C VAL A 792 -25.07 -5.82 -9.96
N GLY A 793 -24.44 -5.85 -8.79
CA GLY A 793 -25.12 -5.79 -7.49
C GLY A 793 -25.10 -4.42 -6.84
N GLU A 794 -24.00 -3.69 -6.99
CA GLU A 794 -23.80 -2.38 -6.38
C GLU A 794 -23.01 -1.48 -7.34
N VAL A 795 -23.26 -0.18 -7.20
CA VAL A 795 -22.47 0.87 -7.82
C VAL A 795 -22.14 1.92 -6.77
N TYR A 796 -20.91 2.43 -6.76
CA TYR A 796 -20.53 3.52 -5.85
C TYR A 796 -19.37 4.34 -6.42
N ASN A 797 -19.27 5.60 -6.03
CA ASN A 797 -18.09 6.43 -6.31
C ASN A 797 -17.09 6.39 -5.13
N PRO A 798 -15.85 5.88 -5.32
CA PRO A 798 -14.85 5.82 -4.24
C PRO A 798 -14.37 7.21 -3.78
N GLU A 799 -14.29 8.17 -4.70
CA GLU A 799 -13.92 9.56 -4.45
C GLU A 799 -15.12 10.49 -4.68
N PRO A 800 -15.16 11.69 -4.06
CA PRO A 800 -16.24 12.65 -4.31
C PRO A 800 -16.30 13.08 -5.78
N ALA A 801 -17.50 13.32 -6.29
CA ALA A 801 -17.66 13.98 -7.58
C ALA A 801 -17.27 15.46 -7.45
N SER A 802 -16.51 15.94 -8.41
CA SER A 802 -15.93 17.28 -8.42
C SER A 802 -15.79 17.82 -9.83
N GLY A 803 -15.60 19.13 -10.02
CA GLY A 803 -15.54 19.71 -11.38
C GLY A 803 -16.75 20.56 -11.74
N GLY A 804 -17.89 20.30 -11.09
CA GLY A 804 -19.16 20.89 -11.45
C GLY A 804 -19.20 22.38 -11.09
N CYS A 805 -19.52 23.23 -12.06
CA CYS A 805 -19.63 24.67 -11.81
C CYS A 805 -20.76 25.31 -12.61
N GLU A 806 -21.37 26.34 -12.01
CA GLU A 806 -22.37 27.17 -12.68
C GLU A 806 -21.77 27.96 -13.84
N ALA A 807 -22.64 28.42 -14.74
CA ALA A 807 -22.28 29.35 -15.80
C ALA A 807 -21.69 30.64 -15.22
N GLU A 808 -20.78 31.26 -15.98
CA GLU A 808 -20.12 32.49 -15.56
C GLU A 808 -21.11 33.65 -15.41
N LYS A 809 -20.96 34.43 -14.34
CA LYS A 809 -21.76 35.65 -14.13
C LYS A 809 -21.31 36.78 -15.06
N ILE A 810 -22.24 37.65 -15.44
CA ILE A 810 -21.96 38.81 -16.31
C ILE A 810 -20.84 39.69 -15.73
N GLU A 811 -20.82 39.94 -14.42
CA GLU A 811 -19.77 40.77 -13.82
C GLU A 811 -18.38 40.15 -13.99
N SER A 812 -18.26 38.82 -13.86
CA SER A 812 -17.00 38.09 -14.06
C SER A 812 -16.56 38.12 -15.52
N ALA A 813 -17.49 37.97 -16.46
CA ALA A 813 -17.20 38.05 -17.89
C ALA A 813 -16.71 39.45 -18.32
N LEU A 814 -17.25 40.52 -17.71
CA LEU A 814 -16.79 41.90 -17.92
C LEU A 814 -15.35 42.12 -17.42
N GLU A 815 -14.90 41.37 -16.42
CA GLU A 815 -13.52 41.42 -15.93
C GLU A 815 -12.58 40.55 -16.78
N ARG A 816 -13.04 39.38 -17.24
CA ARG A 816 -12.28 38.46 -18.08
C ARG A 816 -12.07 38.99 -19.50
N GLY A 817 -13.09 39.59 -20.11
CA GLY A 817 -13.08 40.02 -21.51
C GLY A 817 -11.86 40.87 -21.91
N PRO A 818 -11.52 41.94 -21.17
CA PRO A 818 -10.32 42.74 -21.44
C PRO A 818 -9.01 41.96 -21.33
N GLU A 819 -8.95 40.93 -20.47
CA GLU A 819 -7.74 40.14 -20.25
C GLU A 819 -7.58 39.09 -21.36
N LEU A 820 -8.69 38.52 -21.86
CA LEU A 820 -8.70 37.67 -23.06
C LEU A 820 -8.02 38.36 -24.25
N LEU A 821 -8.30 39.65 -24.44
CA LEU A 821 -7.68 40.47 -25.49
C LEU A 821 -6.18 40.72 -25.27
N LYS A 822 -5.73 40.76 -24.00
CA LYS A 822 -4.32 40.94 -23.65
C LYS A 822 -3.50 39.68 -23.89
N HIS A 823 -3.94 38.55 -23.35
CA HIS A 823 -3.18 37.29 -23.44
C HIS A 823 -3.41 36.55 -24.77
N ARG A 824 -4.48 36.87 -25.51
CA ARG A 824 -4.80 36.28 -26.83
C ARG A 824 -4.74 34.75 -26.82
N ASN A 825 -5.30 34.14 -25.79
CA ASN A 825 -5.33 32.70 -25.58
C ASN A 825 -3.93 32.03 -25.51
N ARG A 826 -2.89 32.75 -25.05
CA ARG A 826 -1.51 32.23 -24.88
C ARG A 826 -0.95 32.55 -23.50
N ALA A 827 -0.23 31.60 -22.90
CA ALA A 827 0.40 31.77 -21.59
C ALA A 827 1.83 32.29 -21.75
N VAL A 828 2.06 33.59 -21.52
CA VAL A 828 3.38 34.24 -21.70
C VAL A 828 3.92 34.84 -20.40
N SER A 829 3.15 35.72 -19.76
CA SER A 829 3.48 36.34 -18.47
C SER A 829 2.79 35.64 -17.30
N SER A 830 3.29 35.79 -16.07
CA SER A 830 2.68 35.19 -14.87
C SER A 830 1.18 35.52 -14.74
N LYS A 831 0.79 36.74 -15.12
CA LYS A 831 -0.60 37.18 -15.11
C LYS A 831 -1.45 36.49 -16.18
N ASP A 832 -0.86 36.14 -17.33
CA ASP A 832 -1.56 35.35 -18.36
C ASP A 832 -1.83 33.93 -17.86
N TYR A 833 -0.88 33.31 -17.15
CA TYR A 833 -1.10 32.00 -16.52
C TYR A 833 -2.22 32.06 -15.47
N GLU A 834 -2.24 33.10 -14.63
CA GLU A 834 -3.31 33.30 -13.64
C GLU A 834 -4.70 33.42 -14.29
N TRP A 835 -4.82 34.22 -15.34
CA TRP A 835 -6.11 34.38 -16.03
C TRP A 835 -6.51 33.11 -16.77
N LEU A 836 -5.60 32.48 -17.50
CA LEU A 836 -5.87 31.21 -18.17
C LEU A 836 -6.26 30.10 -17.20
N ALA A 837 -5.69 30.08 -15.98
CA ALA A 837 -6.15 29.16 -14.93
C ALA A 837 -7.61 29.43 -14.54
N ARG A 838 -8.01 30.71 -14.33
CA ARG A 838 -9.41 31.07 -14.03
C ARG A 838 -10.37 30.71 -15.17
N GLU A 839 -9.93 30.86 -16.42
CA GLU A 839 -10.70 30.43 -17.60
C GLU A 839 -10.80 28.90 -17.70
N ALA A 840 -9.71 28.21 -17.34
CA ALA A 840 -9.65 26.76 -17.30
C ALA A 840 -10.62 26.19 -16.28
N TYR A 841 -10.87 26.86 -15.15
CA TYR A 841 -11.76 26.37 -14.11
C TYR A 841 -12.49 27.52 -13.37
N PRO A 842 -13.78 27.77 -13.66
CA PRO A 842 -14.53 28.91 -13.12
C PRO A 842 -14.68 28.92 -11.59
N ASN A 843 -14.47 27.77 -10.94
CA ASN A 843 -14.58 27.61 -9.50
C ASN A 843 -13.27 27.93 -8.74
N ILE A 844 -12.29 28.52 -9.42
CA ILE A 844 -11.12 29.12 -8.77
C ILE A 844 -11.51 30.46 -8.13
N ALA A 845 -11.25 30.61 -6.83
CA ALA A 845 -11.41 31.88 -6.13
C ALA A 845 -10.17 32.77 -6.28
N LYS A 846 -8.99 32.20 -6.04
CA LYS A 846 -7.71 32.93 -6.09
C LYS A 846 -6.67 32.08 -6.77
N VAL A 847 -5.81 32.73 -7.53
CA VAL A 847 -4.66 32.11 -8.17
C VAL A 847 -3.53 33.10 -8.22
N THR A 848 -2.33 32.61 -7.90
CA THR A 848 -1.07 33.35 -8.02
C THR A 848 -0.08 32.47 -8.76
N CYS A 849 0.59 33.04 -9.75
CA CYS A 849 1.64 32.37 -10.49
C CYS A 849 3.02 32.76 -9.96
N ILE A 850 3.81 31.75 -9.54
CA ILE A 850 5.14 31.92 -8.99
C ILE A 850 6.17 31.35 -9.98
N PRO A 851 6.91 32.21 -10.70
CA PRO A 851 7.88 31.76 -11.69
C PRO A 851 9.19 31.29 -11.06
N ASN A 852 9.89 30.39 -11.77
CA ASN A 852 11.18 29.80 -11.39
C ASN A 852 11.17 29.13 -10.01
N ARG A 853 10.09 28.41 -9.74
CA ARG A 853 9.86 27.65 -8.51
C ARG A 853 9.22 26.32 -8.87
N ASN A 854 9.54 25.27 -8.11
CA ASN A 854 8.92 23.95 -8.24
C ASN A 854 7.74 23.80 -7.25
N ALA A 855 7.16 22.60 -7.17
CA ALA A 855 6.05 22.29 -6.25
C ALA A 855 6.43 22.47 -4.76
N TYR A 856 7.70 22.32 -4.41
CA TYR A 856 8.25 22.54 -3.07
C TYR A 856 8.68 23.99 -2.80
N MET A 857 8.42 24.91 -3.73
CA MET A 857 8.83 26.32 -3.65
C MET A 857 10.35 26.52 -3.58
N GLN A 858 11.12 25.55 -4.04
CA GLN A 858 12.55 25.66 -4.25
C GLN A 858 12.82 26.33 -5.60
N LYS A 859 13.93 27.06 -5.71
CA LYS A 859 14.28 27.78 -6.94
C LYS A 859 14.68 26.80 -8.04
N GLU A 860 13.91 26.77 -9.11
CA GLU A 860 14.17 25.94 -10.29
C GLU A 860 13.87 26.74 -11.55
N ILE A 861 14.86 26.94 -12.41
CA ILE A 861 14.72 27.81 -13.60
C ILE A 861 13.84 27.10 -14.63
N GLY A 862 12.88 27.82 -15.21
CA GLY A 862 11.96 27.29 -16.22
C GLY A 862 10.72 26.60 -15.65
N SER A 863 10.68 26.33 -14.34
CA SER A 863 9.50 25.81 -13.66
C SER A 863 8.51 26.93 -13.31
N MET A 864 7.22 26.67 -13.50
CA MET A 864 6.11 27.59 -13.25
C MET A 864 5.15 26.94 -12.27
N THR A 865 5.03 27.49 -11.06
CA THR A 865 4.08 26.99 -10.06
C THR A 865 2.86 27.90 -9.96
N LEU A 866 1.68 27.33 -10.17
CA LEU A 866 0.39 27.98 -9.94
C LEU A 866 -0.15 27.54 -8.58
N VAL A 867 -0.35 28.52 -7.69
CA VAL A 867 -0.97 28.30 -6.39
C VAL A 867 -2.44 28.67 -6.50
N ILE A 868 -3.34 27.69 -6.31
CA ILE A 868 -4.76 27.86 -6.60
C ILE A 868 -5.59 27.59 -5.34
N LEU A 869 -6.47 28.54 -5.00
CA LEU A 869 -7.50 28.38 -3.97
C LEU A 869 -8.88 28.20 -4.64
N PRO A 870 -9.56 27.07 -4.43
CA PRO A 870 -10.97 26.87 -4.83
C PRO A 870 -11.94 27.79 -4.08
N LYS A 871 -13.15 28.03 -4.60
CA LYS A 871 -14.18 28.81 -3.89
C LYS A 871 -14.69 28.13 -2.62
N GLU A 872 -14.55 26.81 -2.50
CA GLU A 872 -14.84 26.06 -1.27
C GLU A 872 -13.76 26.26 -0.18
N GLY A 873 -12.70 27.02 -0.45
CA GLY A 873 -11.63 27.30 0.50
C GLY A 873 -10.89 26.03 0.91
N GLN A 874 -10.74 25.79 2.22
CA GLN A 874 -10.09 24.58 2.75
C GLN A 874 -10.92 23.31 2.54
N GLN A 875 -12.25 23.43 2.39
CA GLN A 875 -13.12 22.29 2.14
C GLN A 875 -13.00 21.76 0.69
N GLY A 876 -12.45 22.57 -0.22
CA GLY A 876 -12.19 22.18 -1.61
C GLY A 876 -10.97 21.28 -1.82
N SER A 877 -10.25 20.89 -0.76
CA SER A 877 -9.05 20.07 -0.91
C SER A 877 -9.34 18.69 -1.51
N SER A 878 -10.53 18.14 -1.25
CA SER A 878 -10.97 16.87 -1.85
C SER A 878 -11.26 16.96 -3.35
N THR A 879 -11.55 18.15 -3.88
CA THR A 879 -11.87 18.40 -5.30
C THR A 879 -10.67 18.95 -6.08
N PHE A 880 -9.57 19.24 -5.38
CA PHE A 880 -8.37 19.82 -5.96
C PHE A 880 -7.65 18.95 -7.00
N PRO A 881 -7.57 17.61 -6.87
CA PRO A 881 -6.86 16.78 -7.86
C PRO A 881 -7.42 16.91 -9.28
N GLU A 882 -8.74 16.96 -9.43
CA GLU A 882 -9.39 17.14 -10.73
C GLU A 882 -9.18 18.56 -11.26
N LEU A 883 -9.31 19.57 -10.39
CA LEU A 883 -8.97 20.96 -10.72
C LEU A 883 -7.54 21.06 -11.27
N LYS A 884 -6.57 20.45 -10.58
CA LYS A 884 -5.16 20.41 -10.95
C LYS A 884 -4.99 19.91 -12.38
N LYS A 885 -5.53 18.72 -12.68
CA LYS A 885 -5.43 18.08 -14.00
C LYS A 885 -6.04 18.93 -15.11
N GLN A 886 -7.22 19.51 -14.87
CA GLN A 886 -7.90 20.34 -15.86
C GLN A 886 -7.12 21.62 -16.18
N VAL A 887 -6.62 22.29 -15.13
CA VAL A 887 -5.83 23.52 -15.30
C VAL A 887 -4.52 23.24 -16.02
N GLU A 888 -3.78 22.20 -15.63
CA GLU A 888 -2.52 21.80 -16.27
C GLU A 888 -2.76 21.49 -17.75
N ARG A 889 -3.74 20.63 -18.07
CA ARG A 889 -4.08 20.28 -19.46
C ARG A 889 -4.46 21.52 -20.29
N PHE A 890 -5.26 22.42 -19.74
CA PHE A 890 -5.73 23.61 -20.44
C PHE A 890 -4.59 24.59 -20.74
N ILE A 891 -3.67 24.78 -19.80
CA ILE A 891 -2.53 25.69 -19.94
C ILE A 891 -1.45 25.09 -20.82
N LEU A 892 -1.14 23.80 -20.72
CA LEU A 892 -0.13 23.13 -21.55
C LEU A 892 -0.43 23.28 -23.05
N GLY A 893 -1.71 23.22 -23.45
CA GLY A 893 -2.13 23.48 -24.83
C GLY A 893 -1.97 24.93 -25.32
N ARG A 894 -1.63 25.88 -24.42
CA ARG A 894 -1.53 27.32 -24.68
C ARG A 894 -0.18 27.92 -24.28
N ALA A 895 0.67 27.15 -23.63
CA ALA A 895 2.00 27.55 -23.20
C ALA A 895 3.03 27.43 -24.35
N SER A 896 4.14 28.14 -24.22
CA SER A 896 5.29 28.00 -25.13
C SER A 896 5.96 26.64 -24.94
N SER A 897 6.50 26.03 -25.99
CA SER A 897 7.18 24.72 -25.95
C SER A 897 8.34 24.62 -24.95
N LEU A 898 8.91 25.76 -24.51
CA LEU A 898 9.96 25.80 -23.49
C LEU A 898 9.44 25.56 -22.05
N VAL A 899 8.16 25.84 -21.81
CA VAL A 899 7.49 25.72 -20.50
C VAL A 899 6.37 24.67 -20.56
N ALA A 900 5.97 24.23 -21.77
CA ALA A 900 4.93 23.25 -22.01
C ALA A 900 5.36 21.79 -21.76
N PHE A 901 6.50 21.56 -21.10
CA PHE A 901 6.78 20.23 -20.55
C PHE A 901 5.85 20.02 -19.35
N PRO A 902 5.06 18.92 -19.32
CA PRO A 902 4.11 18.65 -18.24
C PRO A 902 4.73 18.74 -16.85
N GLU A 903 6.01 18.40 -16.73
CA GLU A 903 6.76 18.37 -15.49
C GLU A 903 7.17 19.76 -14.97
N ARG A 904 7.24 20.76 -15.85
CA ARG A 904 7.66 22.14 -15.53
C ARG A 904 6.52 23.04 -15.08
N LEU A 905 5.28 22.70 -15.42
CA LEU A 905 4.08 23.40 -14.95
C LEU A 905 3.48 22.63 -13.78
N GLN A 906 3.45 23.24 -12.60
CA GLN A 906 2.97 22.60 -11.38
C GLN A 906 1.78 23.38 -10.82
N VAL A 907 0.64 22.72 -10.63
CA VAL A 907 -0.51 23.30 -9.92
C VAL A 907 -0.57 22.74 -8.51
N ILE A 908 -0.56 23.62 -7.49
CA ILE A 908 -0.55 23.24 -6.07
C ILE A 908 -1.59 24.00 -5.25
N GLU A 909 -1.97 23.42 -4.11
CA GLU A 909 -2.78 24.10 -3.10
C GLU A 909 -1.94 25.12 -2.30
N PRO A 910 -2.54 26.23 -1.85
CA PRO A 910 -1.89 27.13 -0.93
C PRO A 910 -1.65 26.47 0.43
N VAL A 911 -0.62 26.91 1.13
CA VAL A 911 -0.46 26.57 2.55
C VAL A 911 -1.41 27.42 3.37
N TYR A 912 -2.21 26.79 4.22
CA TYR A 912 -3.10 27.53 5.09
C TYR A 912 -2.35 28.00 6.33
N MET A 913 -2.25 29.32 6.51
CA MET A 913 -1.73 29.97 7.70
C MET A 913 -2.91 30.25 8.63
N GLU A 914 -3.17 29.31 9.53
CA GLU A 914 -4.23 29.41 10.53
C GLU A 914 -3.80 30.38 11.64
N ILE A 915 -4.50 31.50 11.74
CA ILE A 915 -4.20 32.55 12.70
C ILE A 915 -5.22 32.55 13.81
N SER A 916 -4.74 32.30 15.02
CA SER A 916 -5.52 32.38 16.25
C SER A 916 -5.10 33.64 17.02
N VAL A 917 -6.10 34.36 17.54
CA VAL A 917 -5.88 35.63 18.26
C VAL A 917 -6.42 35.48 19.67
N SER A 918 -5.55 35.66 20.65
CA SER A 918 -5.90 35.70 22.07
C SER A 918 -5.74 37.12 22.58
N ALA A 919 -6.84 37.80 22.88
CA ALA A 919 -6.84 39.20 23.29
C ALA A 919 -7.54 39.41 24.64
N THR A 920 -7.05 40.36 25.43
CA THR A 920 -7.73 40.89 26.62
C THR A 920 -8.11 42.32 26.32
N VAL A 921 -9.41 42.65 26.40
CA VAL A 921 -9.96 43.95 26.04
C VAL A 921 -10.75 44.53 27.21
N ALA A 922 -10.75 45.84 27.36
CA ALA A 922 -11.45 46.52 28.45
C ALA A 922 -12.68 47.28 27.94
N VAL A 923 -13.80 47.18 28.66
CA VAL A 923 -15.09 47.86 28.39
C VAL A 923 -15.51 48.72 29.60
N GLU A 924 -16.33 49.75 29.37
CA GLU A 924 -16.77 50.67 30.42
C GLU A 924 -17.99 50.16 31.23
N GLY A 925 -18.82 49.28 30.67
CA GLY A 925 -20.06 48.78 31.29
C GLY A 925 -20.15 47.26 31.34
N MET A 926 -20.63 46.70 32.45
CA MET A 926 -20.80 45.24 32.65
C MET A 926 -21.77 44.61 31.64
N ASP A 927 -22.79 45.36 31.24
CA ASP A 927 -23.80 45.03 30.25
C ASP A 927 -23.23 44.83 28.83
N ALA A 928 -22.04 45.39 28.56
CA ALA A 928 -21.38 45.24 27.26
C ALA A 928 -20.44 44.01 27.16
N VAL A 929 -20.14 43.33 28.27
CA VAL A 929 -19.09 42.28 28.34
C VAL A 929 -19.34 41.14 27.34
N VAL A 930 -20.49 40.46 27.46
CA VAL A 930 -20.82 39.28 26.62
C VAL A 930 -20.98 39.66 25.15
N MET A 931 -21.68 40.77 24.87
CA MET A 931 -21.89 41.24 23.50
C MET A 931 -20.57 41.64 22.82
N THR A 932 -19.66 42.25 23.57
CA THR A 932 -18.33 42.63 23.05
C THR A 932 -17.48 41.41 22.77
N GLU A 933 -17.52 40.38 23.62
CA GLU A 933 -16.82 39.12 23.39
C GLU A 933 -17.27 38.45 22.09
N ILE A 934 -18.59 38.26 21.92
CA ILE A 934 -19.18 37.66 20.71
C ILE A 934 -18.81 38.50 19.48
N GLN A 935 -19.02 39.82 19.54
CA GLN A 935 -18.73 40.72 18.44
C GLN A 935 -17.24 40.73 18.06
N ALA A 936 -16.34 40.66 19.05
CA ALA A 936 -14.90 40.60 18.81
C ALA A 936 -14.49 39.30 18.12
N ILE A 937 -15.01 38.16 18.58
CA ILE A 937 -14.75 36.85 17.96
C ILE A 937 -15.29 36.82 16.53
N GLU A 938 -16.55 37.20 16.31
CA GLU A 938 -17.15 37.24 14.96
C GLU A 938 -16.38 38.15 14.01
N LYS A 939 -15.94 39.32 14.49
CA LYS A 939 -15.17 40.28 13.68
C LYS A 939 -13.78 39.75 13.34
N LEU A 940 -13.10 39.07 14.27
CA LEU A 940 -11.83 38.40 14.01
C LEU A 940 -11.99 37.27 12.99
N THR A 941 -12.99 36.41 13.17
CA THR A 941 -13.29 35.29 12.26
C THR A 941 -13.56 35.80 10.85
N ARG A 942 -14.45 36.80 10.71
CA ARG A 942 -14.77 37.40 9.41
C ARG A 942 -13.58 38.10 8.78
N PHE A 943 -12.75 38.80 9.56
CA PHE A 943 -11.60 39.53 9.04
C PHE A 943 -10.51 38.60 8.50
N LEU A 944 -10.35 37.42 9.11
CA LEU A 944 -9.39 36.40 8.70
C LEU A 944 -9.94 35.39 7.69
N ASP A 945 -11.15 35.62 7.18
CA ASP A 945 -11.73 34.82 6.10
C ASP A 945 -10.92 35.01 4.80
N PRO A 946 -10.46 33.94 4.13
CA PRO A 946 -9.62 34.04 2.94
C PRO A 946 -10.33 34.66 1.74
N LEU A 947 -11.67 34.60 1.66
CA LEU A 947 -12.46 35.01 0.50
C LEU A 947 -13.12 36.37 0.68
N THR A 948 -13.62 36.65 1.88
CA THR A 948 -14.47 37.80 2.21
C THR A 948 -13.89 38.72 3.29
N GLY A 949 -12.78 38.31 3.92
CA GLY A 949 -12.11 39.07 4.97
C GLY A 949 -11.31 40.26 4.45
N ASN A 950 -10.32 40.69 5.24
CA ASN A 950 -9.49 41.89 4.98
C ASN A 950 -10.30 43.22 5.03
N PHE A 951 -9.61 44.36 5.02
CA PHE A 951 -10.24 45.69 5.15
C PHE A 951 -11.12 46.09 3.96
N ASP A 952 -10.84 45.55 2.78
CA ASP A 952 -11.58 45.79 1.55
C ASP A 952 -12.72 44.78 1.31
N SER A 953 -12.89 43.82 2.21
CA SER A 953 -13.87 42.72 2.11
C SER A 953 -13.68 41.83 0.86
N LYS A 954 -12.46 41.77 0.31
CA LYS A 954 -12.08 40.91 -0.83
C LYS A 954 -11.22 39.70 -0.41
N GLY A 955 -11.07 39.51 0.90
CA GLY A 955 -10.23 38.48 1.50
C GLY A 955 -8.73 38.74 1.32
N TRP A 956 -7.93 37.74 1.69
CA TRP A 956 -6.47 37.81 1.68
C TRP A 956 -5.87 37.29 0.36
N ALA A 957 -4.88 37.99 -0.20
CA ALA A 957 -4.15 37.49 -1.36
C ALA A 957 -3.17 36.37 -0.96
N ILE A 958 -2.92 35.42 -1.87
CA ILE A 958 -1.93 34.37 -1.66
C ILE A 958 -0.54 35.03 -1.57
N GLY A 959 0.21 34.70 -0.52
CA GLY A 959 1.51 35.28 -0.20
C GLY A 959 1.46 36.60 0.56
N GLN A 960 0.27 37.10 0.92
CA GLN A 960 0.13 38.37 1.63
C GLN A 960 0.55 38.23 3.10
N PRO A 961 1.47 39.09 3.60
CA PRO A 961 1.86 39.09 5.01
C PRO A 961 0.81 39.80 5.88
N ILE A 962 0.73 39.39 7.16
CA ILE A 962 -0.12 40.02 8.17
C ILE A 962 0.68 40.29 9.44
N HIS A 963 0.44 41.45 10.03
CA HIS A 963 1.14 41.91 11.23
C HIS A 963 0.18 42.04 12.42
N PRO A 964 0.58 41.70 13.67
CA PRO A 964 -0.30 41.74 14.84
C PRO A 964 -0.97 43.10 15.11
N SER A 965 -0.33 44.20 14.69
CA SER A 965 -0.89 45.57 14.84
C SER A 965 -2.25 45.75 14.18
N VAL A 966 -2.55 44.98 13.14
CA VAL A 966 -3.83 45.00 12.43
C VAL A 966 -4.98 44.63 13.37
N PHE A 967 -4.78 43.68 14.29
CA PHE A 967 -5.82 43.24 15.21
C PHE A 967 -6.11 44.26 16.32
N TYR A 968 -5.12 45.05 16.73
CA TYR A 968 -5.36 46.17 17.65
C TYR A 968 -6.32 47.20 17.04
N ALA A 969 -6.11 47.56 15.77
CA ALA A 969 -7.00 48.47 15.04
C ALA A 969 -8.38 47.84 14.82
N LEU A 970 -8.44 46.56 14.48
CA LEU A 970 -9.69 45.84 14.25
C LEU A 970 -10.54 45.76 15.52
N LEU A 971 -9.95 45.38 16.66
CA LEU A 971 -10.68 45.31 17.94
C LEU A 971 -11.10 46.70 18.41
N LYS A 972 -10.23 47.71 18.30
CA LYS A 972 -10.57 49.10 18.69
C LYS A 972 -11.70 49.71 17.86
N SER A 973 -11.98 49.19 16.67
CA SER A 973 -13.13 49.63 15.87
C SER A 973 -14.48 49.14 16.41
N ILE A 974 -14.51 48.31 17.46
CA ILE A 974 -15.72 47.93 18.20
C ILE A 974 -15.98 49.02 19.24
N ARG A 975 -17.14 49.69 19.12
CA ARG A 975 -17.47 50.89 19.89
C ARG A 975 -17.44 50.69 21.41
N THR A 976 -17.74 49.49 21.89
CA THR A 976 -17.77 49.16 23.33
C THR A 976 -16.38 48.95 23.92
N ILE A 977 -15.35 48.71 23.10
CA ILE A 977 -13.98 48.48 23.56
C ILE A 977 -13.29 49.84 23.79
N SER A 978 -12.89 50.09 25.04
CA SER A 978 -12.11 51.27 25.41
C SER A 978 -10.65 51.13 24.97
N HIS A 979 -10.00 50.02 25.36
CA HIS A 979 -8.65 49.69 24.92
C HIS A 979 -8.38 48.17 24.94
N VAL A 980 -7.30 47.76 24.26
CA VAL A 980 -6.81 46.39 24.24
C VAL A 980 -5.63 46.29 25.21
N GLU A 981 -5.76 45.51 26.29
CA GLU A 981 -4.71 45.34 27.30
C GLU A 981 -3.58 44.45 26.81
N LYS A 982 -3.94 43.30 26.23
CA LYS A 982 -2.99 42.28 25.76
C LYS A 982 -3.50 41.66 24.46
N LEU A 983 -2.57 41.35 23.56
CA LEU A 983 -2.88 40.64 22.33
C LEU A 983 -1.73 39.69 21.99
N TYR A 984 -2.07 38.42 21.84
CA TYR A 984 -1.17 37.38 21.37
C TYR A 984 -1.73 36.81 20.07
N MET A 985 -0.84 36.67 19.09
CA MET A 985 -1.13 35.97 17.86
C MET A 985 -0.39 34.63 17.90
N THR A 986 -1.07 33.56 17.51
CA THR A 986 -0.45 32.26 17.23
C THR A 986 -0.76 31.89 15.79
N VAL A 987 0.25 31.35 15.09
CA VAL A 987 0.13 31.01 13.68
C VAL A 987 0.49 29.54 13.51
N PHE A 988 -0.40 28.77 12.91
CA PHE A 988 -0.14 27.39 12.53
C PHE A 988 -0.08 27.30 11.01
N LYS A 989 0.98 26.66 10.50
CA LYS A 989 1.11 26.23 9.12
C LYS A 989 0.37 24.90 8.96
N ILE A 990 -0.62 24.84 8.08
CA ILE A 990 -1.29 23.60 7.69
C ILE A 990 -0.93 23.29 6.24
N GLU A 991 -0.24 22.17 6.04
CA GLU A 991 0.25 21.69 4.75
C GLU A 991 0.20 20.16 4.75
N ASP A 992 -0.38 19.56 3.71
CA ASP A 992 -0.52 18.09 3.54
C ASP A 992 -1.14 17.37 4.77
N GLY A 993 -2.01 18.07 5.50
CA GLY A 993 -2.67 17.59 6.72
C GLY A 993 -1.84 17.72 8.01
N VAL A 994 -0.60 18.22 7.93
CA VAL A 994 0.27 18.46 9.08
C VAL A 994 0.09 19.89 9.58
N ARG A 995 -0.17 20.05 10.88
CA ARG A 995 -0.33 21.35 11.55
C ARG A 995 0.91 21.66 12.40
N VAL A 996 1.73 22.61 11.95
CA VAL A 996 2.99 23.01 12.59
C VAL A 996 2.87 24.43 13.13
N GLU A 997 3.23 24.67 14.40
CA GLU A 997 3.27 26.02 14.96
C GLU A 997 4.47 26.81 14.41
N LEU A 998 4.23 28.05 13.99
CA LEU A 998 5.26 28.96 13.50
C LEU A 998 5.57 30.04 14.56
N ASP A 999 6.86 30.39 14.68
CA ASP A 999 7.26 31.53 15.50
C ASP A 999 6.79 32.84 14.86
N VAL A 1000 5.88 33.52 15.55
CA VAL A 1000 5.30 34.79 15.11
C VAL A 1000 6.33 35.90 14.96
N ASN A 1001 7.42 35.87 15.73
CA ASN A 1001 8.49 36.87 15.63
C ASN A 1001 9.39 36.64 14.39
N ARG A 1002 9.32 35.44 13.79
CA ARG A 1002 10.11 35.02 12.64
C ARG A 1002 9.27 34.24 11.64
N LEU A 1003 8.14 34.83 11.22
CA LEU A 1003 7.30 34.20 10.21
C LEU A 1003 8.09 34.01 8.90
N PRO A 1004 8.23 32.77 8.39
CA PRO A 1004 8.89 32.53 7.12
C PRO A 1004 8.11 33.21 5.99
N SER A 1005 8.82 33.69 4.97
CA SER A 1005 8.16 34.15 3.75
C SER A 1005 7.56 32.95 3.03
N LEU A 1006 6.24 32.81 3.11
CA LEU A 1006 5.47 31.78 2.42
C LEU A 1006 4.74 32.43 1.24
N PRO A 1007 5.37 32.53 0.05
CA PRO A 1007 4.75 33.19 -1.11
C PRO A 1007 3.50 32.46 -1.62
N HIS A 1008 3.29 31.23 -1.19
CA HIS A 1008 2.15 30.37 -1.48
C HIS A 1008 1.22 30.18 -0.26
N GLY A 1009 1.44 30.95 0.81
CA GLY A 1009 0.62 30.90 2.02
C GLY A 1009 -0.66 31.72 1.87
N ILE A 1010 -1.77 31.26 2.43
CA ILE A 1010 -3.03 31.99 2.53
C ILE A 1010 -3.51 32.05 3.98
N ILE A 1011 -4.00 33.20 4.40
CA ILE A 1011 -4.48 33.42 5.76
C ILE A 1011 -5.87 32.81 5.94
N VAL A 1012 -6.03 32.05 7.01
CA VAL A 1012 -7.34 31.52 7.46
C VAL A 1012 -7.55 31.76 8.95
N SER A 1013 -8.81 31.89 9.34
CA SER A 1013 -9.20 32.05 10.74
C SER A 1013 -8.99 30.76 11.52
N GLY A 1014 -8.34 30.87 12.69
CA GLY A 1014 -8.21 29.79 13.67
C GLY A 1014 -9.19 29.93 14.83
N LYS A 1015 -8.77 29.51 16.03
CA LYS A 1015 -9.58 29.60 17.25
C LYS A 1015 -9.24 30.88 18.01
N HIS A 1016 -10.18 31.82 18.03
CA HIS A 1016 -10.02 33.09 18.74
C HIS A 1016 -10.46 32.98 20.19
N LYS A 1017 -9.75 33.68 21.09
CA LYS A 1017 -10.11 33.80 22.51
C LYS A 1017 -10.07 35.28 22.90
N VAL A 1018 -11.21 35.83 23.31
CA VAL A 1018 -11.29 37.23 23.74
C VAL A 1018 -11.76 37.24 25.19
N VAL A 1019 -10.96 37.83 26.09
CA VAL A 1019 -11.35 38.04 27.49
C VAL A 1019 -11.70 39.51 27.65
N VAL A 1020 -12.88 39.78 28.20
CA VAL A 1020 -13.37 41.15 28.37
C VAL A 1020 -13.34 41.53 29.85
N ASN A 1021 -12.56 42.56 30.18
CA ASN A 1021 -12.46 43.16 31.51
C ASN A 1021 -13.33 44.42 31.60
N VAL A 1022 -13.84 44.71 32.79
CA VAL A 1022 -14.54 45.97 33.08
C VAL A 1022 -13.57 46.91 33.78
N LEU A 1023 -13.54 48.17 33.34
CA LEU A 1023 -12.66 49.22 33.85
C LEU A 1023 -12.91 49.62 35.30
#